data_AF-A0A7W9FPG2-F1
#
_entry.id   AF-A0A7W9FPG2-F1
#
_cell.length_a   1.000
_cell.length_b   1.000
_cell.length_c   1.000
_cell.angle_alpha   90.00
_cell.angle_beta   90.00
_cell.angle_gamma   90.00
#
_symmetry.space_group_name_H-M   'P 1'
#
loop_
_entity.id
_entity.type
_entity.pdbx_description
1 polymer ?
#
loop_
_entity_poly.entity_id
_entity_poly.type
_entity_poly.pdbx_seq_one_letter_code
_entity_poly.pdbx_strand_id
1 'polypeptide(L)'
;MPLITRRAARHLAPLVPGLLLVLLVSAPGTWWRVLDYNVDEGFNLGKAALYNAGFDLYRDVWNDQPPILTVLLAALQRVFPDSVAAGRTLVLVMAVLLLAALFRVTRRLQGSGVAWIATLLLASAALFQDLAVSVMIGLPAIALTVVALDLLTRRSIRPWRDGLVAGGIYAVALHTKLFVLPILPALALAAWIAAAGEGRRARLATFLAATGAVYGLIALILDIPIGGALVGPHVTPALRATYSFAANLRQFVRGLSDVALLMLVALAACAWIVARRRGGADWIPVLWLLPAFLVLVLHTPLWTHQFLLLVVPGTWCAAILLDAARQELRTAPPRVKGVSAALALAGLVHIVVVQVETWRGGARAALAASVDTEAIRRLWRAGDWTYCDRAIDCFRVGALVPPETVVNSGKRVTAGNLPEDLLIRMLERRAPAQLVFRNGIVEPALRSALRPGYVALADMAGIEHFVRRDRLLQTAPPVDLPAAIGALEGMTTALEAAMGGTVLGGVADADGVRTERDRAPRPLGPGQVVARPPHAAPKAGACLLAVGTRAGNAALSAAALRTARAVACAQLPGGGWARVFGSPGCAAGGPPAVPPPKLPRASLDEGAPADAIAFLLDATAIAAPDDRVLFEAAARRGLDFYVAAQAPSGGWPQMVPPSEEKFERHLTLNDGVTTKAIAILLRGWRVFGDERYRAAAEAGGDFLIRGQDPATGAFAQQYDETLAPAPARAFEPAAHASLETGLAVLALADLYGATGEGRFLAPLGKARDWLLGRQIAPGVWSRLYAIEDDRPIYIGRDGRVKHALRDIPLERRTGYRWQGAFPEVERALGVAAAAGGGTAAIEAVRRDFEAGRRADDALVARMRLSALPSGEGGVVAGRLATADLIDACEAVRTLLRSDLRSASDP
;
A
#
# COMPACT_ATOMS: atom_id res chain seq x y z
N MET A 1 -49.09 29.79 20.56
CA MET A 1 -47.88 29.41 19.78
C MET A 1 -46.51 29.47 20.51
N PRO A 2 -46.17 30.41 21.42
CA PRO A 2 -44.79 30.53 21.94
C PRO A 2 -44.35 29.46 22.97
N LEU A 3 -45.28 28.73 23.59
CA LEU A 3 -44.97 27.64 24.53
C LEU A 3 -44.56 26.34 23.81
N ILE A 4 -45.15 26.05 22.64
CA ILE A 4 -44.84 24.87 21.84
C ILE A 4 -43.44 25.01 21.22
N THR A 5 -43.10 26.20 20.72
CA THR A 5 -41.76 26.49 20.15
C THR A 5 -40.65 26.43 21.20
N ARG A 6 -40.87 26.90 22.43
CA ARG A 6 -39.90 26.78 23.54
C ARG A 6 -39.71 25.34 24.01
N ARG A 7 -40.77 24.52 24.01
CA ARG A 7 -40.68 23.09 24.37
C ARG A 7 -39.91 22.31 23.30
N ALA A 8 -40.24 22.51 22.03
CA ALA A 8 -39.53 21.92 20.90
C ALA A 8 -38.04 22.31 20.88
N ALA A 9 -37.72 23.59 21.06
CA ALA A 9 -36.34 24.07 21.14
C ALA A 9 -35.52 23.42 22.26
N ARG A 10 -36.14 23.13 23.43
CA ARG A 10 -35.46 22.45 24.55
C ARG A 10 -35.10 20.99 24.24
N HIS A 11 -35.89 20.32 23.41
CA HIS A 11 -35.68 18.93 22.99
C HIS A 11 -34.74 18.81 21.79
N LEU A 12 -34.71 19.81 20.91
CA LEU A 12 -33.84 19.84 19.73
C LEU A 12 -32.43 20.38 20.02
N ALA A 13 -32.27 21.28 21.01
CA ALA A 13 -30.96 21.88 21.33
C ALA A 13 -29.82 20.86 21.54
N PRO A 14 -30.00 19.71 22.23
CA PRO A 14 -28.95 18.71 22.37
C PRO A 14 -28.50 18.06 21.06
N LEU A 15 -29.32 18.09 20.00
CA LEU A 15 -28.98 17.52 18.70
C LEU A 15 -28.16 18.46 17.83
N VAL A 16 -28.18 19.77 18.10
CA VAL A 16 -27.52 20.78 17.27
C VAL A 16 -26.00 20.52 17.14
N PRO A 17 -25.23 20.26 18.21
CA PRO A 17 -23.80 19.95 18.05
C PRO A 17 -23.55 18.72 17.17
N GLY A 18 -24.43 17.71 17.27
CA GLY A 18 -24.35 16.51 16.43
C GLY A 18 -24.69 16.80 14.96
N LEU A 19 -25.70 17.62 14.68
CA LEU A 19 -26.02 18.05 13.31
C LEU A 19 -24.88 18.87 12.69
N LEU A 20 -24.24 19.74 13.49
CA LEU A 20 -23.05 20.48 13.05
C LEU A 20 -21.88 19.55 12.74
N LEU A 21 -21.66 18.51 13.56
CA LEU A 21 -20.67 17.47 13.25
C LEU A 21 -20.98 16.79 11.91
N VAL A 22 -22.23 16.37 11.69
CA VAL A 22 -22.65 15.73 10.43
C VAL A 22 -22.38 16.64 9.23
N LEU A 23 -22.74 17.92 9.32
CA LEU A 23 -22.44 18.91 8.28
C LEU A 23 -20.93 19.05 8.07
N LEU A 24 -20.15 19.10 9.15
CA LEU A 24 -18.71 19.28 9.09
C LEU A 24 -18.01 18.10 8.40
N VAL A 25 -18.33 16.87 8.79
CA VAL A 25 -17.73 15.67 8.18
C VAL A 25 -18.26 15.42 6.76
N SER A 26 -19.48 15.88 6.45
CA SER A 26 -20.08 15.71 5.13
C SER A 26 -19.71 16.79 4.12
N ALA A 27 -19.30 17.98 4.58
CA ALA A 27 -18.93 19.11 3.72
C ALA A 27 -17.88 18.80 2.62
N PRO A 28 -16.86 17.94 2.84
CA PRO A 28 -15.89 17.58 1.79
C PRO A 28 -16.39 16.52 0.79
N GLY A 29 -17.61 15.99 0.93
CA GLY A 29 -18.25 15.11 -0.06
C GLY A 29 -17.56 13.75 -0.32
N THR A 30 -16.66 13.29 0.55
CA THR A 30 -15.76 12.15 0.24
C THR A 30 -15.51 11.17 1.39
N TRP A 31 -16.05 11.39 2.58
CA TRP A 31 -15.78 10.54 3.77
C TRP A 31 -16.22 9.08 3.61
N TRP A 32 -17.20 8.81 2.75
CA TRP A 32 -17.63 7.46 2.39
C TRP A 32 -16.74 6.79 1.33
N ARG A 33 -15.96 7.55 0.54
CA ARG A 33 -15.09 7.02 -0.53
C ARG A 33 -13.70 6.61 -0.03
N VAL A 34 -13.23 7.19 1.07
CA VAL A 34 -11.96 6.83 1.73
C VAL A 34 -11.86 5.33 1.95
N LEU A 35 -10.75 4.69 1.52
CA LEU A 35 -10.53 3.23 1.60
C LEU A 35 -10.79 2.70 3.02
N ASP A 36 -9.97 3.14 3.97
CA ASP A 36 -10.22 3.05 5.40
C ASP A 36 -9.51 4.20 6.14
N TYR A 37 -10.14 4.69 7.21
CA TYR A 37 -9.55 5.60 8.18
C TYR A 37 -8.63 4.85 9.16
N ASN A 38 -8.88 3.55 9.34
CA ASN A 38 -8.08 2.67 10.19
C ASN A 38 -8.20 1.20 9.72
N VAL A 39 -7.12 0.43 9.87
CA VAL A 39 -7.09 -1.03 9.61
C VAL A 39 -8.23 -1.77 10.31
N ASP A 40 -8.63 -1.31 11.50
CA ASP A 40 -9.67 -1.93 12.31
C ASP A 40 -11.06 -1.86 11.67
N GLU A 41 -11.31 -0.94 10.72
CA GLU A 41 -12.59 -0.88 9.99
C GLU A 41 -12.85 -2.19 9.24
N GLY A 42 -11.83 -2.67 8.51
CA GLY A 42 -11.88 -3.92 7.77
C GLY A 42 -12.09 -5.12 8.70
N PHE A 43 -11.45 -5.12 9.87
CA PHE A 43 -11.63 -6.20 10.85
C PHE A 43 -13.07 -6.25 11.39
N ASN A 44 -13.65 -5.10 11.76
CA ASN A 44 -14.99 -5.05 12.34
C ASN A 44 -16.06 -5.41 11.30
N LEU A 45 -15.93 -4.91 10.08
CA LEU A 45 -16.85 -5.21 8.97
C LEU A 45 -16.73 -6.66 8.51
N GLY A 46 -15.50 -7.18 8.35
CA GLY A 46 -15.24 -8.56 7.95
C GLY A 46 -15.72 -9.58 8.98
N LYS A 47 -15.51 -9.34 10.29
CA LYS A 47 -16.06 -10.21 11.35
C LYS A 47 -17.59 -10.26 11.30
N ALA A 48 -18.24 -9.12 11.03
CA ALA A 48 -19.69 -9.06 10.91
C ALA A 48 -20.21 -9.83 9.68
N ALA A 49 -19.49 -9.77 8.56
CA ALA A 49 -19.81 -10.53 7.36
C ALA A 49 -19.70 -12.04 7.60
N LEU A 50 -18.64 -12.49 8.28
CA LEU A 50 -18.47 -13.89 8.67
C LEU A 50 -19.53 -14.37 9.66
N TYR A 51 -19.89 -13.52 10.63
CA TYR A 51 -20.98 -13.84 11.55
C TYR A 51 -22.32 -14.01 10.83
N ASN A 52 -22.62 -13.17 9.83
CA ASN A 52 -23.79 -13.36 8.97
C ASN A 52 -23.71 -14.60 8.08
N ALA A 53 -22.52 -15.04 7.72
CA ALA A 53 -22.29 -16.28 6.98
C ALA A 53 -22.38 -17.55 7.85
N GLY A 54 -22.68 -17.40 9.15
CA GLY A 54 -22.91 -18.52 10.07
C GLY A 54 -21.68 -19.00 10.84
N PHE A 55 -20.59 -18.22 10.87
CA PHE A 55 -19.40 -18.54 11.66
C PHE A 55 -19.51 -17.99 13.08
N ASP A 56 -19.17 -18.82 14.06
CA ASP A 56 -19.21 -18.46 15.48
C ASP A 56 -18.03 -17.55 15.84
N LEU A 57 -18.31 -16.43 16.53
CA LEU A 57 -17.27 -15.58 17.12
C LEU A 57 -16.52 -16.37 18.20
N TYR A 58 -15.22 -16.10 18.36
CA TYR A 58 -14.32 -16.74 19.33
C TYR A 58 -13.98 -18.21 19.06
N ARG A 59 -14.83 -18.94 18.33
CA ARG A 59 -14.61 -20.33 17.93
C ARG A 59 -14.05 -20.45 16.51
N ASP A 60 -14.79 -19.95 15.52
CA ASP A 60 -14.37 -19.99 14.12
C ASP A 60 -13.65 -18.70 13.72
N VAL A 61 -14.21 -17.57 14.15
CA VAL A 61 -13.67 -16.22 13.88
C VAL A 61 -12.83 -15.77 15.06
N TRP A 62 -11.53 -15.55 14.83
CA TRP A 62 -10.66 -15.00 15.85
C TRP A 62 -11.13 -13.60 16.27
N ASN A 63 -11.41 -13.41 17.56
CA ASN A 63 -11.92 -12.15 18.09
C ASN A 63 -11.41 -11.91 19.50
N ASP A 64 -10.69 -10.80 19.72
CA ASP A 64 -10.16 -10.41 21.03
C ASP A 64 -10.92 -9.22 21.66
N GLN A 65 -12.07 -8.87 21.06
CA GLN A 65 -12.93 -7.77 21.48
C GLN A 65 -14.33 -8.29 21.85
N PRO A 66 -15.06 -7.58 22.73
CA PRO A 66 -16.47 -7.86 22.98
C PRO A 66 -17.35 -7.74 21.71
N PRO A 67 -18.45 -8.49 21.60
CA PRO A 67 -19.06 -8.78 20.30
C PRO A 67 -20.16 -7.80 19.87
N ILE A 68 -20.63 -6.90 20.74
CA ILE A 68 -21.87 -6.13 20.46
C ILE A 68 -21.77 -5.28 19.20
N LEU A 69 -20.65 -4.60 18.94
CA LEU A 69 -20.54 -3.84 17.68
C LEU A 69 -20.59 -4.78 16.47
N THR A 70 -19.92 -5.93 16.54
CA THR A 70 -19.93 -6.93 15.46
C THR A 70 -21.35 -7.43 15.20
N VAL A 71 -22.13 -7.73 16.24
CA VAL A 71 -23.54 -8.14 16.12
C VAL A 71 -24.41 -7.03 15.53
N LEU A 72 -24.21 -5.77 15.94
CA LEU A 72 -24.93 -4.62 15.38
C LEU A 72 -24.59 -4.38 13.91
N LEU A 73 -23.30 -4.48 13.55
CA LEU A 73 -22.85 -4.38 12.16
C LEU A 73 -23.41 -5.53 11.32
N ALA A 74 -23.46 -6.75 11.85
CA ALA A 74 -24.04 -7.89 11.15
C ALA A 74 -25.54 -7.67 10.89
N ALA A 75 -26.29 -7.18 11.89
CA ALA A 75 -27.69 -6.82 11.69
C ALA A 75 -27.86 -5.72 10.62
N LEU A 76 -26.99 -4.72 10.61
CA LEU A 76 -26.99 -3.66 9.60
C LEU A 76 -26.68 -4.19 8.19
N GLN A 77 -25.70 -5.10 8.07
CA GLN A 77 -25.30 -5.71 6.82
C GLN A 77 -26.39 -6.59 6.20
N ARG A 78 -27.38 -7.08 6.98
CA ARG A 78 -28.55 -7.78 6.41
C ARG A 78 -29.46 -6.85 5.60
N VAL A 79 -29.42 -5.55 5.90
CA VAL A 79 -30.20 -4.52 5.19
C VAL A 79 -29.35 -3.81 4.15
N PHE A 80 -28.07 -3.55 4.46
CA PHE A 80 -27.10 -2.90 3.58
C PHE A 80 -25.85 -3.78 3.43
N PRO A 81 -25.91 -4.84 2.61
CA PRO A 81 -24.78 -5.75 2.39
C PRO A 81 -23.54 -4.99 1.90
N ASP A 82 -22.37 -5.38 2.40
CA ASP A 82 -21.04 -4.90 1.97
C ASP A 82 -20.83 -3.37 2.02
N SER A 83 -21.72 -2.65 2.72
CA SER A 83 -21.73 -1.19 2.75
C SER A 83 -20.86 -0.64 3.88
N VAL A 84 -19.66 -0.20 3.51
CA VAL A 84 -18.78 0.57 4.41
C VAL A 84 -19.49 1.85 4.89
N ALA A 85 -20.22 2.51 3.98
CA ALA A 85 -20.96 3.74 4.29
C ALA A 85 -22.03 3.51 5.37
N ALA A 86 -22.74 2.38 5.34
CA ALA A 86 -23.72 2.02 6.37
C ALA A 86 -23.02 1.83 7.73
N GLY A 87 -21.94 1.06 7.78
CA GLY A 87 -21.15 0.86 9.01
C GLY A 87 -20.64 2.19 9.61
N ARG A 88 -20.12 3.09 8.77
CA ARG A 88 -19.67 4.42 9.22
C ARG A 88 -20.82 5.29 9.69
N THR A 89 -21.98 5.21 9.03
CA THR A 89 -23.20 5.93 9.45
C THR A 89 -23.67 5.48 10.83
N LEU A 90 -23.59 4.17 11.14
CA LEU A 90 -23.89 3.66 12.48
C LEU A 90 -22.99 4.33 13.55
N VAL A 91 -21.69 4.44 13.28
CA VAL A 91 -20.75 5.10 14.21
C VAL A 91 -21.02 6.60 14.31
N LEU A 92 -21.36 7.26 13.19
CA LEU A 92 -21.73 8.68 13.19
C LEU A 92 -22.99 8.95 14.02
N VAL A 93 -23.99 8.07 13.95
CA VAL A 93 -25.17 8.12 14.81
C VAL A 93 -24.79 7.99 16.29
N MET A 94 -23.84 7.10 16.61
CA MET A 94 -23.32 6.99 17.99
C MET A 94 -22.55 8.24 18.42
N ALA A 95 -21.84 8.91 17.52
CA ALA A 95 -21.16 10.18 17.81
C ALA A 95 -22.16 11.31 18.09
N VAL A 96 -23.24 11.40 17.32
CA VAL A 96 -24.35 12.33 17.57
C VAL A 96 -25.02 12.02 18.92
N LEU A 97 -25.25 10.74 19.23
CA LEU A 97 -25.81 10.31 20.50
C LEU A 97 -24.90 10.69 21.68
N LEU A 98 -23.59 10.51 21.55
CA LEU A 98 -22.59 10.91 22.54
C LEU A 98 -22.67 12.41 22.79
N LEU A 99 -22.62 13.24 21.74
CA LEU A 99 -22.71 14.70 21.86
C LEU A 99 -24.02 15.13 22.52
N ALA A 100 -25.14 14.53 22.13
CA ALA A 100 -26.45 14.85 22.70
C ALA A 100 -26.56 14.45 24.17
N ALA A 101 -26.01 13.29 24.55
CA ALA A 101 -25.98 12.85 25.94
C ALA A 101 -25.05 13.73 26.79
N LEU A 102 -23.86 14.05 26.29
CA LEU A 102 -22.91 14.95 26.94
C LEU A 102 -23.52 16.34 27.13
N PHE A 103 -24.19 16.88 26.10
CA PHE A 103 -24.90 18.16 26.19
C PHE A 103 -25.94 18.15 27.32
N ARG A 104 -26.74 17.07 27.42
CA ARG A 104 -27.78 16.97 28.46
C ARG A 104 -27.18 16.86 29.86
N VAL A 105 -26.13 16.06 30.03
CA VAL A 105 -25.41 15.89 31.30
C VAL A 105 -24.85 17.22 31.78
N THR A 106 -24.01 17.84 30.95
CA THR A 106 -23.34 19.11 31.28
C THR A 106 -24.32 20.27 31.46
N ARG A 107 -25.38 20.35 30.64
CA ARG A 107 -26.44 21.34 30.81
C ARG A 107 -27.16 21.18 32.15
N ARG A 108 -27.39 19.95 32.58
CA ARG A 108 -28.10 19.63 33.83
C ARG A 108 -27.24 19.91 35.06
N LEU A 109 -25.94 19.62 34.99
CA LEU A 109 -25.03 19.71 36.13
C LEU A 109 -24.37 21.08 36.26
N GLN A 110 -23.93 21.68 35.15
CA GLN A 110 -23.16 22.94 35.15
C GLN A 110 -23.80 24.08 34.34
N GLY A 111 -24.88 23.82 33.61
CA GLY A 111 -25.64 24.84 32.87
C GLY A 111 -25.29 24.92 31.38
N SER A 112 -26.03 25.79 30.66
CA SER A 112 -26.01 25.79 29.19
C SER A 112 -24.69 26.28 28.58
N GLY A 113 -23.92 27.12 29.27
CA GLY A 113 -22.63 27.60 28.77
C GLY A 113 -21.63 26.46 28.64
N VAL A 114 -21.43 25.71 29.72
CA VAL A 114 -20.58 24.50 29.74
C VAL A 114 -21.05 23.48 28.69
N ALA A 115 -22.36 23.30 28.52
CA ALA A 115 -22.89 22.34 27.55
C ALA A 115 -22.51 22.65 26.10
N TRP A 116 -22.65 23.91 25.68
CA TRP A 116 -22.25 24.33 24.34
C TRP A 116 -20.73 24.24 24.18
N ILE A 117 -19.96 24.73 25.14
CA ILE A 117 -18.49 24.73 25.04
C ILE A 117 -17.96 23.29 24.98
N ALA A 118 -18.40 22.39 25.86
CA ALA A 118 -17.92 21.00 25.90
C ALA A 118 -18.20 20.26 24.60
N THR A 119 -19.44 20.37 24.08
CA THR A 119 -19.84 19.62 22.89
C THR A 119 -19.29 20.20 21.59
N LEU A 120 -19.14 21.53 21.50
CA LEU A 120 -18.49 22.15 20.34
C LEU A 120 -16.99 21.84 20.33
N LEU A 121 -16.31 21.91 21.48
CA LEU A 121 -14.90 21.52 21.59
C LEU A 121 -14.71 20.06 21.18
N LEU A 122 -15.57 19.16 21.66
CA LEU A 122 -15.51 17.74 21.30
C LEU A 122 -15.79 17.51 19.80
N ALA A 123 -16.84 18.13 19.25
CA ALA A 123 -17.16 18.03 17.82
C ALA A 123 -16.04 18.60 16.92
N SER A 124 -15.29 19.59 17.41
CA SER A 124 -14.17 20.19 16.68
C SER A 124 -12.83 19.44 16.80
N ALA A 125 -12.73 18.43 17.66
CA ALA A 125 -11.48 17.70 17.85
C ALA A 125 -11.23 16.74 16.67
N ALA A 126 -10.06 16.84 16.01
CA ALA A 126 -9.71 16.01 14.86
C ALA A 126 -9.83 14.50 15.16
N LEU A 127 -9.32 14.05 16.30
CA LEU A 127 -9.44 12.66 16.73
C LEU A 127 -10.91 12.21 16.83
N PHE A 128 -11.80 13.08 17.31
CA PHE A 128 -13.22 12.76 17.42
C PHE A 128 -13.90 12.70 16.05
N GLN A 129 -13.53 13.60 15.12
CA GLN A 129 -14.03 13.61 13.75
C GLN A 129 -13.64 12.34 12.99
N ASP A 130 -12.37 11.92 13.07
CA ASP A 130 -11.90 10.66 12.46
C ASP A 130 -12.67 9.46 13.01
N LEU A 131 -12.82 9.37 14.33
CA LEU A 131 -13.52 8.26 14.96
C LEU A 131 -15.04 8.29 14.73
N ALA A 132 -15.63 9.47 14.47
CA ALA A 132 -17.05 9.60 14.18
C ALA A 132 -17.44 9.00 12.81
N VAL A 133 -16.48 8.85 11.89
CA VAL A 133 -16.71 8.27 10.55
C VAL A 133 -15.85 7.03 10.29
N SER A 134 -15.30 6.41 11.34
CA SER A 134 -14.50 5.19 11.25
C SER A 134 -15.20 4.06 11.98
N VAL A 135 -15.35 2.90 11.34
CA VAL A 135 -15.98 1.69 11.95
C VAL A 135 -15.09 1.08 13.04
N MET A 136 -15.04 1.75 14.19
CA MET A 136 -14.23 1.38 15.35
C MET A 136 -15.10 1.23 16.60
N ILE A 137 -14.71 0.29 17.46
CA ILE A 137 -15.43 -0.08 18.69
C ILE A 137 -15.37 0.95 19.82
N GLY A 138 -14.38 1.85 19.82
CA GLY A 138 -14.13 2.76 20.95
C GLY A 138 -15.22 3.82 21.14
N LEU A 139 -15.59 4.53 20.07
CA LEU A 139 -16.57 5.62 20.14
C LEU A 139 -17.96 5.12 20.52
N PRO A 140 -18.52 4.05 19.93
CA PRO A 140 -19.81 3.49 20.34
C PRO A 140 -19.87 3.10 21.83
N ALA A 141 -18.81 2.48 22.36
CA ALA A 141 -18.74 2.11 23.77
C ALA A 141 -18.76 3.35 24.70
N ILE A 142 -18.04 4.42 24.35
CA ILE A 142 -18.08 5.68 25.11
C ILE A 142 -19.44 6.35 24.98
N ALA A 143 -20.06 6.34 23.79
CA ALA A 143 -21.39 6.90 23.58
C ALA A 143 -22.44 6.28 24.51
N LEU A 144 -22.47 4.94 24.58
CA LEU A 144 -23.35 4.20 25.50
C LEU A 144 -23.03 4.50 26.96
N THR A 145 -21.76 4.64 27.32
CA THR A 145 -21.33 5.02 28.67
C THR A 145 -21.85 6.42 29.06
N VAL A 146 -21.78 7.40 28.16
CA VAL A 146 -22.30 8.76 28.39
C VAL A 146 -23.84 8.77 28.44
N VAL A 147 -24.52 7.88 27.72
CA VAL A 147 -25.97 7.69 27.84
C VAL A 147 -26.34 7.13 29.22
N ALA A 148 -25.60 6.14 29.73
CA ALA A 148 -25.78 5.65 31.10
C ALA A 148 -25.55 6.78 32.12
N LEU A 149 -24.52 7.61 31.92
CA LEU A 149 -24.27 8.80 32.74
C LEU A 149 -25.42 9.84 32.65
N ASP A 150 -26.01 10.07 31.47
CA ASP A 150 -27.18 10.94 31.31
C ASP A 150 -28.39 10.44 32.10
N LEU A 151 -28.60 9.12 32.18
CA LEU A 151 -29.66 8.55 33.02
C LEU A 151 -29.37 8.71 34.51
N LEU A 152 -28.15 8.39 34.94
CA LEU A 152 -27.75 8.44 36.35
C LEU A 152 -27.80 9.85 36.95
N THR A 153 -27.61 10.88 36.12
CA THR A 153 -27.65 12.29 36.55
C THR A 153 -29.05 12.90 36.56
N ARG A 154 -30.11 12.17 36.14
CA ARG A 154 -31.50 12.67 36.18
C ARG A 154 -32.06 12.66 37.60
N ARG A 155 -32.83 13.70 37.93
CA ARG A 155 -33.75 13.65 39.07
C ARG A 155 -34.97 12.83 38.67
N SER A 156 -35.26 11.77 39.43
CA SER A 156 -36.35 10.84 39.15
C SER A 156 -37.09 10.50 40.42
N ILE A 157 -38.40 10.30 40.29
CA ILE A 157 -39.29 9.87 41.36
C ILE A 157 -38.99 8.41 41.74
N ARG A 158 -38.43 7.61 40.81
CA ARG A 158 -38.06 6.20 41.03
C ARG A 158 -36.57 6.00 40.72
N PRO A 159 -35.65 6.42 41.62
CA PRO A 159 -34.20 6.38 41.39
C PRO A 159 -33.65 5.00 41.03
N TRP A 160 -34.26 3.93 41.56
CA TRP A 160 -33.88 2.54 41.28
C TRP A 160 -34.10 2.14 39.81
N ARG A 161 -35.10 2.72 39.13
CA ARG A 161 -35.36 2.44 37.70
C ARG A 161 -34.26 3.00 36.82
N ASP A 162 -33.81 4.23 37.12
CA ASP A 162 -32.70 4.84 36.38
C ASP A 162 -31.41 4.03 36.60
N GLY A 163 -31.18 3.56 37.83
CA GLY A 163 -30.05 2.69 38.16
C GLY A 163 -30.09 1.40 37.35
N LEU A 164 -31.22 0.69 37.37
CA LEU A 164 -31.44 -0.55 36.61
C LEU A 164 -31.19 -0.36 35.10
N VAL A 165 -31.79 0.65 34.47
CA VAL A 165 -31.64 0.89 33.02
C VAL A 165 -30.23 1.36 32.68
N ALA A 166 -29.64 2.26 33.47
CA ALA A 166 -28.26 2.71 33.24
C ALA A 166 -27.25 1.57 33.39
N GLY A 167 -27.47 0.65 34.33
CA GLY A 167 -26.61 -0.52 34.52
C GLY A 167 -26.69 -1.47 33.32
N GLY A 168 -27.88 -1.72 32.79
CA GLY A 168 -28.06 -2.48 31.55
C GLY A 168 -27.34 -1.84 30.35
N ILE A 169 -27.48 -0.52 30.15
CA ILE A 169 -26.79 0.19 29.06
C ILE A 169 -25.27 0.15 29.24
N TYR A 170 -24.77 0.32 30.47
CA TYR A 170 -23.34 0.25 30.74
C TYR A 170 -22.78 -1.16 30.56
N ALA A 171 -23.55 -2.21 30.87
CA ALA A 171 -23.19 -3.59 30.53
C ALA A 171 -23.04 -3.79 29.00
N VAL A 172 -23.95 -3.22 28.20
CA VAL A 172 -23.82 -3.23 26.73
C VAL A 172 -22.60 -2.43 26.26
N ALA A 173 -22.27 -1.32 26.93
CA ALA A 173 -21.05 -0.54 26.66
C ALA A 173 -19.78 -1.37 26.92
N LEU A 174 -19.72 -2.09 28.04
CA LEU A 174 -18.62 -3.03 28.36
C LEU A 174 -18.54 -4.15 27.32
N HIS A 175 -19.67 -4.68 26.87
CA HIS A 175 -19.76 -5.66 25.78
C HIS A 175 -19.56 -5.07 24.38
N THR A 176 -19.32 -3.76 24.28
CA THR A 176 -18.85 -3.10 23.05
C THR A 176 -17.33 -2.90 23.11
N LYS A 177 -16.78 -2.42 24.23
CA LYS A 177 -15.33 -2.39 24.50
C LYS A 177 -15.05 -2.28 26.00
N LEU A 178 -14.25 -3.20 26.55
CA LEU A 178 -13.91 -3.23 27.98
C LEU A 178 -13.17 -2.00 28.49
N PHE A 179 -12.56 -1.21 27.60
CA PHE A 179 -11.79 -0.02 27.97
C PHE A 179 -12.60 1.11 28.62
N VAL A 180 -13.94 1.01 28.68
CA VAL A 180 -14.81 1.95 29.42
C VAL A 180 -14.94 1.61 30.91
N LEU A 181 -14.39 0.47 31.35
CA LEU A 181 -14.36 0.08 32.76
C LEU A 181 -13.77 1.16 33.70
N PRO A 182 -12.69 1.89 33.33
CA PRO A 182 -12.11 2.93 34.19
C PRO A 182 -13.05 4.12 34.46
N ILE A 183 -14.17 4.24 33.72
CA ILE A 183 -15.17 5.31 33.89
C ILE A 183 -16.12 5.00 35.06
N LEU A 184 -16.13 3.76 35.58
CA LEU A 184 -17.02 3.30 36.65
C LEU A 184 -17.05 4.23 37.90
N PRO A 185 -15.92 4.76 38.42
CA PRO A 185 -15.94 5.69 39.56
C PRO A 185 -16.76 6.97 39.28
N ALA A 186 -16.68 7.50 38.06
CA ALA A 186 -17.45 8.68 37.65
C ALA A 186 -18.96 8.37 37.56
N LEU A 187 -19.33 7.18 37.08
CA LEU A 187 -20.72 6.70 37.05
C LEU A 187 -21.28 6.48 38.46
N ALA A 188 -20.48 5.88 39.35
CA ALA A 188 -20.86 5.68 40.75
C ALA A 188 -21.09 7.01 41.46
N LEU A 189 -20.22 7.99 41.25
CA LEU A 189 -20.41 9.34 41.78
C LEU A 189 -21.69 9.99 41.22
N ALA A 190 -21.93 9.89 39.90
CA ALA A 190 -23.15 10.40 39.28
C ALA A 190 -24.42 9.79 39.86
N ALA A 191 -24.43 8.47 40.08
CA ALA A 191 -25.53 7.75 40.73
C ALA A 191 -25.76 8.27 42.17
N TRP A 192 -24.68 8.58 42.89
CA TRP A 192 -24.72 9.03 44.27
C TRP A 192 -25.27 10.45 44.44
N ILE A 193 -24.81 11.41 43.62
CA ILE A 193 -25.14 12.84 43.79
C ILE A 193 -26.54 13.20 43.31
N ALA A 194 -27.10 12.46 42.36
CA ALA A 194 -28.36 12.82 41.72
C ALA A 194 -29.62 12.40 42.50
N ALA A 195 -29.46 11.72 43.65
CA ALA A 195 -30.55 11.29 44.54
C ALA A 195 -30.27 11.65 46.02
N ALA A 196 -31.33 11.82 46.81
CA ALA A 196 -31.27 12.14 48.24
C ALA A 196 -31.77 10.97 49.10
N GLY A 197 -31.36 10.93 50.37
CA GLY A 197 -31.78 9.91 51.34
C GLY A 197 -31.50 8.48 50.88
N GLU A 198 -32.42 7.56 51.15
CA GLU A 198 -32.32 6.14 50.74
C GLU A 198 -32.30 5.95 49.22
N GLY A 199 -32.84 6.90 48.44
CA GLY A 199 -32.91 6.84 46.99
C GLY A 199 -31.55 6.75 46.29
N ARG A 200 -30.48 7.31 46.87
CA ARG A 200 -29.12 7.19 46.29
C ARG A 200 -28.52 5.81 46.45
N ARG A 201 -28.78 5.14 47.58
CA ARG A 201 -28.32 3.77 47.83
C ARG A 201 -29.04 2.82 46.89
N ALA A 202 -30.37 2.97 46.74
CA ALA A 202 -31.16 2.17 45.82
C ALA A 202 -30.70 2.33 44.36
N ARG A 203 -30.45 3.56 43.90
CA ARG A 203 -29.95 3.82 42.54
C ARG A 203 -28.57 3.21 42.28
N LEU A 204 -27.63 3.40 43.21
CA LEU A 204 -26.28 2.84 43.08
C LEU A 204 -26.30 1.30 43.11
N ALA A 205 -27.04 0.70 44.05
CA ALA A 205 -27.15 -0.75 44.18
C ALA A 205 -27.77 -1.39 42.93
N THR A 206 -28.88 -0.82 42.43
CA THR A 206 -29.52 -1.32 41.20
C THR A 206 -28.65 -1.12 39.97
N PHE A 207 -27.90 -0.02 39.87
CA PHE A 207 -26.91 0.19 38.81
C PHE A 207 -25.83 -0.89 38.79
N LEU A 208 -25.18 -1.15 39.93
CA LEU A 208 -24.12 -2.15 40.02
C LEU A 208 -24.65 -3.56 39.79
N ALA A 209 -25.79 -3.91 40.40
CA ALA A 209 -26.44 -5.21 40.24
C ALA A 209 -26.85 -5.47 38.79
N ALA A 210 -27.50 -4.48 38.14
CA ALA A 210 -27.90 -4.59 36.74
C ALA A 210 -26.70 -4.67 35.80
N THR A 211 -25.63 -3.92 36.06
CA THR A 211 -24.39 -4.00 35.28
C THR A 211 -23.83 -5.41 35.31
N GLY A 212 -23.66 -6.00 36.51
CA GLY A 212 -23.14 -7.36 36.67
C GLY A 212 -24.05 -8.43 36.07
N ALA A 213 -25.36 -8.36 36.35
CA ALA A 213 -26.34 -9.34 35.89
C ALA A 213 -26.48 -9.34 34.36
N VAL A 214 -26.63 -8.16 33.73
CA VAL A 214 -26.76 -8.05 32.27
C VAL A 214 -25.44 -8.41 31.58
N TYR A 215 -24.29 -8.02 32.15
CA TYR A 215 -22.99 -8.39 31.59
C TYR A 215 -22.80 -9.92 31.62
N GLY A 216 -23.11 -10.58 32.74
CA GLY A 216 -23.05 -12.04 32.87
C GLY A 216 -24.03 -12.75 31.93
N LEU A 217 -25.26 -12.24 31.81
CA LEU A 217 -26.27 -12.81 30.92
C LEU A 217 -25.85 -12.73 29.45
N ILE A 218 -25.34 -11.58 28.98
CA ILE A 218 -24.84 -11.45 27.59
C ILE A 218 -23.65 -12.39 27.37
N ALA A 219 -22.73 -12.48 28.34
CA ALA A 219 -21.59 -13.39 28.24
C ALA A 219 -22.00 -14.86 28.15
N LEU A 220 -23.06 -15.26 28.88
CA LEU A 220 -23.62 -16.60 28.83
C LEU A 220 -24.35 -16.88 27.51
N ILE A 221 -25.21 -15.95 27.06
CA ILE A 221 -26.01 -16.12 25.82
C ILE A 221 -25.10 -16.23 24.58
N LEU A 222 -24.01 -15.47 24.56
CA LEU A 222 -23.07 -15.41 23.43
C LEU A 222 -21.84 -16.30 23.63
N ASP A 223 -21.83 -17.15 24.66
CA ASP A 223 -20.73 -18.07 25.01
C ASP A 223 -19.34 -17.40 24.96
N ILE A 224 -19.20 -16.24 25.62
CA ILE A 224 -18.01 -15.40 25.50
C ILE A 224 -16.91 -15.92 26.45
N PRO A 225 -15.74 -16.36 25.93
CA PRO A 225 -14.64 -16.78 26.78
C PRO A 225 -13.88 -15.56 27.32
N ILE A 226 -14.40 -14.94 28.39
CA ILE A 226 -13.91 -13.67 28.95
C ILE A 226 -12.40 -13.75 29.26
N GLY A 227 -11.96 -14.76 30.00
CA GLY A 227 -10.55 -14.90 30.37
C GLY A 227 -9.65 -15.19 29.16
N GLY A 228 -10.04 -16.18 28.35
CA GLY A 228 -9.23 -16.68 27.23
C GLY A 228 -9.14 -15.72 26.04
N ALA A 229 -10.23 -15.09 25.62
CA ALA A 229 -10.26 -14.25 24.42
C ALA A 229 -10.23 -12.74 24.70
N LEU A 230 -10.91 -12.26 25.75
CA LEU A 230 -10.99 -10.82 26.01
C LEU A 230 -9.82 -10.28 26.85
N VAL A 231 -9.20 -11.13 27.68
CA VAL A 231 -8.08 -10.74 28.56
C VAL A 231 -6.75 -11.31 28.08
N GLY A 232 -6.68 -12.63 27.88
CA GLY A 232 -5.44 -13.36 27.53
C GLY A 232 -4.59 -12.70 26.43
N PRO A 233 -5.15 -12.37 25.25
CA PRO A 233 -4.41 -11.79 24.13
C PRO A 233 -3.84 -10.39 24.39
N HIS A 234 -4.20 -9.74 25.51
CA HIS A 234 -3.73 -8.39 25.87
C HIS A 234 -2.66 -8.40 26.97
N VAL A 235 -2.38 -9.55 27.60
CA VAL A 235 -1.47 -9.64 28.76
C VAL A 235 -0.29 -10.60 28.54
N THR A 236 -0.05 -11.04 27.30
CA THR A 236 1.00 -12.02 26.98
C THR A 236 2.41 -11.48 27.28
N PRO A 237 3.36 -12.34 27.72
CA PRO A 237 4.74 -11.94 27.94
C PRO A 237 5.41 -11.37 26.68
N ALA A 238 5.12 -11.97 25.51
CA ALA A 238 5.65 -11.53 24.22
C ALA A 238 5.28 -10.07 23.89
N LEU A 239 4.02 -9.67 24.12
CA LEU A 239 3.59 -8.28 23.94
C LEU A 239 4.36 -7.32 24.86
N ARG A 240 4.57 -7.68 26.13
CA ARG A 240 5.33 -6.84 27.08
C ARG A 240 6.80 -6.72 26.70
N ALA A 241 7.38 -7.76 26.10
CA ALA A 241 8.76 -7.74 25.62
C ALA A 241 8.92 -6.82 24.40
N THR A 242 8.00 -6.90 23.43
CA THR A 242 8.05 -6.07 22.20
C THR A 242 7.67 -4.61 22.46
N TYR A 243 6.63 -4.37 23.25
CA TYR A 243 6.14 -3.03 23.58
C TYR A 243 6.58 -2.66 25.00
N SER A 244 7.86 -2.27 25.13
CA SER A 244 8.41 -1.87 26.42
C SER A 244 7.67 -0.66 27.00
N PHE A 245 7.64 -0.53 28.32
CA PHE A 245 7.06 0.64 29.00
C PHE A 245 7.62 1.96 28.46
N ALA A 246 8.93 2.02 28.20
CA ALA A 246 9.55 3.20 27.61
C ALA A 246 9.06 3.51 26.18
N ALA A 247 8.80 2.48 25.37
CA ALA A 247 8.23 2.67 24.02
C ALA A 247 6.79 3.18 24.12
N ASN A 248 5.96 2.60 24.99
CA ASN A 248 4.60 3.07 25.23
C ASN A 248 4.58 4.48 25.81
N LEU A 249 5.49 4.83 26.71
CA LEU A 249 5.58 6.18 27.27
C LEU A 249 5.94 7.20 26.17
N ARG A 250 6.88 6.87 25.27
CA ARG A 250 7.16 7.72 24.10
C ARG A 250 5.94 7.87 23.19
N GLN A 251 5.21 6.77 22.95
CA GLN A 251 3.99 6.81 22.15
C GLN A 251 2.88 7.60 22.85
N PHE A 252 2.82 7.53 24.19
CA PHE A 252 1.89 8.28 25.01
C PHE A 252 2.17 9.78 24.93
N VAL A 253 3.44 10.18 25.07
CA VAL A 253 3.88 11.58 24.93
C VAL A 253 3.60 12.12 23.52
N ARG A 254 3.82 11.31 22.47
CA ARG A 254 3.44 11.67 21.09
C ARG A 254 1.92 11.80 20.92
N GLY A 255 1.14 10.86 21.43
CA GLY A 255 -0.33 10.98 21.37
C GLY A 255 -0.83 12.19 22.16
N LEU A 256 -0.16 12.55 23.25
CA LEU A 256 -0.43 13.78 23.99
C LEU A 256 -0.12 15.03 23.18
N SER A 257 0.90 15.07 22.31
CA SER A 257 1.18 16.27 21.52
C SER A 257 0.00 16.65 20.62
N ASP A 258 -0.74 15.66 20.12
CA ASP A 258 -1.92 15.87 19.27
C ASP A 258 -3.11 16.47 20.04
N VAL A 259 -3.11 16.34 21.37
CA VAL A 259 -4.16 16.87 22.28
C VAL A 259 -3.60 17.75 23.40
N ALA A 260 -2.37 18.24 23.28
CA ALA A 260 -1.61 18.80 24.41
C ALA A 260 -2.28 20.04 24.99
N LEU A 261 -2.73 20.96 24.13
CA LEU A 261 -3.42 22.17 24.56
C LEU A 261 -4.70 21.84 25.33
N LEU A 262 -5.49 20.87 24.84
CA LEU A 262 -6.71 20.42 25.52
C LEU A 262 -6.38 19.82 26.89
N MET A 263 -5.33 19.01 26.99
CA MET A 263 -4.91 18.37 28.24
C MET A 263 -4.34 19.37 29.24
N LEU A 264 -3.57 20.37 28.81
CA LEU A 264 -3.10 21.45 29.67
C LEU A 264 -4.26 22.26 30.26
N VAL A 265 -5.26 22.60 29.43
CA VAL A 265 -6.47 23.28 29.88
C VAL A 265 -7.29 22.39 30.82
N ALA A 266 -7.38 21.09 30.54
CA ALA A 266 -8.06 20.13 31.42
C ALA A 266 -7.35 19.98 32.77
N LEU A 267 -6.01 19.96 32.81
CA LEU A 267 -5.23 19.93 34.04
C LEU A 267 -5.40 21.22 34.85
N ALA A 268 -5.35 22.39 34.18
CA ALA A 268 -5.64 23.67 34.81
C ALA A 268 -7.07 23.71 35.37
N ALA A 269 -8.05 23.16 34.65
CA ALA A 269 -9.42 23.03 35.11
C ALA A 269 -9.54 22.10 36.33
N CYS A 270 -8.85 20.95 36.34
CA CYS A 270 -8.80 20.06 37.49
C CYS A 270 -8.19 20.77 38.72
N ALA A 271 -7.05 21.45 38.57
CA ALA A 271 -6.42 22.21 39.64
C ALA A 271 -7.34 23.33 40.15
N TRP A 272 -8.05 24.00 39.25
CA TRP A 272 -9.01 25.05 39.61
C TRP A 272 -10.25 24.52 40.33
N ILE A 273 -10.80 23.36 39.92
CA ILE A 273 -11.92 22.68 40.59
C ILE A 273 -11.53 22.30 42.02
N VAL A 274 -10.32 21.76 42.20
CA VAL A 274 -9.73 21.42 43.51
C VAL A 274 -9.58 22.69 44.37
N ALA A 275 -8.94 23.73 43.82
CA ALA A 275 -8.63 24.97 44.55
C ALA A 275 -9.90 25.73 45.00
N ARG A 276 -10.97 25.71 44.19
CA ARG A 276 -12.23 26.41 44.50
C ARG A 276 -13.24 25.57 45.31
N ARG A 277 -12.87 24.35 45.73
CA ARG A 277 -13.73 23.41 46.50
C ARG A 277 -15.14 23.25 45.90
N ARG A 278 -15.23 23.09 44.58
CA ARG A 278 -16.53 23.00 43.90
C ARG A 278 -17.29 21.72 44.26
N GLY A 279 -18.61 21.76 44.05
CA GLY A 279 -19.55 20.71 44.46
C GLY A 279 -19.33 19.36 43.77
N GLY A 280 -19.96 18.31 44.30
CA GLY A 280 -19.74 16.92 43.86
C GLY A 280 -19.98 16.63 42.36
N ALA A 281 -20.75 17.46 41.64
CA ALA A 281 -20.98 17.28 40.21
C ALA A 281 -19.76 17.61 39.33
N ASP A 282 -18.89 18.52 39.77
CA ASP A 282 -17.70 18.94 39.00
C ASP A 282 -16.57 17.91 39.10
N TRP A 283 -16.66 16.98 40.06
CA TRP A 283 -15.72 15.87 40.22
C TRP A 283 -15.96 14.71 39.24
N ILE A 284 -17.12 14.64 38.58
CA ILE A 284 -17.43 13.56 37.63
C ILE A 284 -16.40 13.48 36.49
N PRO A 285 -16.11 14.55 35.72
CA PRO A 285 -15.10 14.47 34.66
C PRO A 285 -13.68 14.24 35.20
N VAL A 286 -13.37 14.69 36.42
CA VAL A 286 -12.06 14.45 37.07
C VAL A 286 -11.87 12.97 37.43
N LEU A 287 -12.90 12.35 38.02
CA LEU A 287 -12.91 10.92 38.36
C LEU A 287 -12.98 9.99 37.13
N TRP A 288 -13.32 10.52 35.96
CA TRP A 288 -13.11 9.82 34.69
C TRP A 288 -11.65 9.99 34.25
N LEU A 289 -11.17 11.25 34.18
CA LEU A 289 -9.88 11.58 33.58
C LEU A 289 -8.71 10.85 34.27
N LEU A 290 -8.70 10.78 35.59
CA LEU A 290 -7.59 10.18 36.35
C LEU A 290 -7.44 8.66 36.10
N PRO A 291 -8.48 7.82 36.29
CA PRO A 291 -8.39 6.40 35.93
C PRO A 291 -8.09 6.16 34.45
N ALA A 292 -8.66 6.96 33.55
CA ALA A 292 -8.39 6.86 32.11
C ALA A 292 -6.92 7.14 31.79
N PHE A 293 -6.33 8.16 32.41
CA PHE A 293 -4.91 8.49 32.27
C PHE A 293 -4.03 7.33 32.76
N LEU A 294 -4.28 6.82 33.96
CA LEU A 294 -3.51 5.71 34.54
C LEU A 294 -3.58 4.47 33.66
N VAL A 295 -4.76 4.12 33.16
CA VAL A 295 -4.92 2.95 32.29
C VAL A 295 -4.20 3.13 30.97
N LEU A 296 -4.27 4.29 30.33
CA LEU A 296 -3.59 4.52 29.05
C LEU A 296 -2.06 4.53 29.19
N VAL A 297 -1.51 5.07 30.27
CA VAL A 297 -0.06 5.02 30.55
C VAL A 297 0.42 3.58 30.74
N LEU A 298 -0.44 2.71 31.29
CA LEU A 298 -0.13 1.30 31.53
C LEU A 298 -0.56 0.37 30.38
N HIS A 299 -1.28 0.88 29.37
CA HIS A 299 -1.86 0.06 28.31
C HIS A 299 -0.83 -0.31 27.25
N THR A 300 -0.78 -1.59 26.89
CA THR A 300 0.22 -2.15 26.00
C THR A 300 -0.43 -3.09 24.98
N PRO A 301 -0.30 -2.86 23.66
CA PRO A 301 0.21 -1.66 23.00
C PRO A 301 -0.76 -0.47 23.08
N LEU A 302 -0.23 0.75 23.10
CA LEU A 302 -1.01 1.99 23.07
C LEU A 302 -1.31 2.41 21.63
N TRP A 303 -2.52 2.88 21.35
CA TRP A 303 -2.93 3.39 20.03
C TRP A 303 -3.59 4.77 20.13
N THR A 304 -3.41 5.61 19.12
CA THR A 304 -3.93 7.00 19.11
C THR A 304 -5.44 7.07 19.31
N HIS A 305 -6.21 6.13 18.74
CA HIS A 305 -7.67 6.09 18.89
C HIS A 305 -8.14 5.86 20.34
N GLN A 306 -7.27 5.35 21.23
CA GLN A 306 -7.60 5.12 22.64
C GLN A 306 -7.61 6.41 23.47
N PHE A 307 -6.97 7.49 22.98
CA PHE A 307 -6.97 8.81 23.63
C PHE A 307 -8.35 9.45 23.69
N LEU A 308 -9.35 8.93 22.96
CA LEU A 308 -10.74 9.34 23.12
C LEU A 308 -11.24 9.23 24.57
N LEU A 309 -10.69 8.29 25.36
CA LEU A 309 -10.96 8.18 26.80
C LEU A 309 -10.56 9.42 27.60
N LEU A 310 -9.59 10.21 27.12
CA LEU A 310 -9.15 11.47 27.74
C LEU A 310 -9.83 12.68 27.10
N VAL A 311 -10.08 12.66 25.79
CA VAL A 311 -10.64 13.80 25.06
C VAL A 311 -12.04 14.16 25.57
N VAL A 312 -12.90 13.17 25.83
CA VAL A 312 -14.28 13.44 26.32
C VAL A 312 -14.28 14.12 27.70
N PRO A 313 -13.68 13.56 28.77
CA PRO A 313 -13.63 14.25 30.06
C PRO A 313 -12.76 15.52 30.01
N GLY A 314 -11.72 15.57 29.17
CA GLY A 314 -10.87 16.75 28.99
C GLY A 314 -11.63 17.96 28.42
N THR A 315 -12.46 17.75 27.38
CA THR A 315 -13.33 18.82 26.84
C THR A 315 -14.38 19.28 27.85
N TRP A 316 -14.88 18.37 28.71
CA TRP A 316 -15.78 18.73 29.79
C TRP A 316 -15.07 19.59 30.86
N CYS A 317 -13.90 19.17 31.35
CA CYS A 317 -13.10 19.96 32.29
C CYS A 317 -12.76 21.34 31.72
N ALA A 318 -12.28 21.40 30.47
CA ALA A 318 -11.98 22.65 29.78
C ALA A 318 -13.20 23.56 29.69
N ALA A 319 -14.38 23.02 29.39
CA ALA A 319 -15.62 23.79 29.32
C ALA A 319 -16.04 24.40 30.67
N ILE A 320 -15.80 23.71 31.78
CA ILE A 320 -16.07 24.24 33.13
C ILE A 320 -15.19 25.47 33.39
N LEU A 321 -13.90 25.39 33.09
CA LEU A 321 -12.96 26.49 33.28
C LEU A 321 -13.25 27.67 32.33
N LEU A 322 -13.50 27.39 31.05
CA LEU A 322 -13.80 28.40 30.05
C LEU A 322 -15.13 29.12 30.34
N ASP A 323 -16.15 28.41 30.82
CA ASP A 323 -17.40 29.07 31.21
C ASP A 323 -17.21 29.95 32.45
N ALA A 324 -16.36 29.55 33.40
CA ALA A 324 -16.02 30.38 34.56
C ALA A 324 -15.29 31.67 34.15
N ALA A 325 -14.29 31.56 33.27
CA ALA A 325 -13.59 32.71 32.70
C ALA A 325 -14.56 33.64 31.93
N ARG A 326 -15.49 33.05 31.16
CA ARG A 326 -16.55 33.79 30.44
C ARG A 326 -17.47 34.55 31.39
N GLN A 327 -17.80 33.98 32.55
CA GLN A 327 -18.62 34.64 33.57
C GLN A 327 -17.87 35.82 34.22
N GLU A 328 -16.58 35.66 34.55
CA GLU A 328 -15.75 36.75 35.08
C GLU A 328 -15.57 37.88 34.04
N LEU A 329 -15.46 37.53 32.75
CA LEU A 329 -15.37 38.52 31.68
C LEU A 329 -16.66 39.34 31.51
N ARG A 330 -17.84 38.80 31.88
CA ARG A 330 -19.11 39.56 31.84
C ARG A 330 -19.12 40.75 32.81
N THR A 331 -18.33 40.71 33.87
CA THR A 331 -18.18 41.81 34.84
C THR A 331 -17.01 42.75 34.50
N ALA A 332 -16.22 42.46 33.47
CA ALA A 332 -15.07 43.28 33.08
C ALA A 332 -15.45 44.59 32.34
N PRO A 333 -14.54 45.57 32.24
CA PRO A 333 -14.75 46.81 31.47
C PRO A 333 -15.02 46.56 29.97
N PRO A 334 -15.72 47.47 29.26
CA PRO A 334 -16.10 47.29 27.84
C PRO A 334 -14.91 47.03 26.91
N ARG A 335 -13.77 47.71 27.12
CA ARG A 335 -12.54 47.51 26.35
C ARG A 335 -11.97 46.09 26.52
N VAL A 336 -11.94 45.58 27.75
CA VAL A 336 -11.47 44.23 28.06
C VAL A 336 -12.41 43.17 27.48
N LYS A 337 -13.72 43.40 27.54
CA LYS A 337 -14.74 42.55 26.90
C LYS A 337 -14.55 42.48 25.39
N GLY A 338 -14.35 43.61 24.72
CA GLY A 338 -14.13 43.68 23.28
C GLY A 338 -12.89 42.92 22.83
N VAL A 339 -11.74 43.19 23.48
CA VAL A 339 -10.47 42.51 23.17
C VAL A 339 -10.55 41.01 23.45
N SER A 340 -11.10 40.62 24.60
CA SER A 340 -11.20 39.19 24.97
C SER A 340 -12.19 38.43 24.09
N ALA A 341 -13.30 39.05 23.67
CA ALA A 341 -14.25 38.45 22.72
C ALA A 341 -13.62 38.28 21.33
N ALA A 342 -12.86 39.27 20.86
CA ALA A 342 -12.13 39.18 19.59
C ALA A 342 -11.05 38.08 19.63
N LEU A 343 -10.27 38.01 20.72
CA LEU A 343 -9.25 36.96 20.92
C LEU A 343 -9.87 35.57 21.06
N ALA A 344 -10.98 35.43 21.78
CA ALA A 344 -11.69 34.15 21.91
C ALA A 344 -12.29 33.70 20.58
N LEU A 345 -12.86 34.62 19.79
CA LEU A 345 -13.38 34.32 18.46
C LEU A 345 -12.24 33.95 17.50
N ALA A 346 -11.15 34.72 17.50
CA ALA A 346 -9.96 34.43 16.68
C ALA A 346 -9.34 33.08 17.03
N GLY A 347 -9.21 32.77 18.33
CA GLY A 347 -8.72 31.47 18.81
C GLY A 347 -9.63 30.32 18.42
N LEU A 348 -10.95 30.48 18.57
CA LEU A 348 -11.93 29.47 18.15
C LEU A 348 -11.91 29.24 16.64
N VAL A 349 -11.90 30.31 15.84
CA VAL A 349 -11.79 30.23 14.37
C VAL A 349 -10.49 29.55 13.97
N HIS A 350 -9.36 29.93 14.59
CA HIS A 350 -8.07 29.31 14.31
C HIS A 350 -8.07 27.81 14.64
N ILE A 351 -8.57 27.42 15.81
CA ILE A 351 -8.67 26.01 16.21
C ILE A 351 -9.56 25.24 15.22
N VAL A 352 -10.74 25.74 14.90
CA VAL A 352 -11.67 25.07 13.97
C VAL A 352 -11.04 24.96 12.58
N VAL A 353 -10.46 26.04 12.03
CA VAL A 353 -9.83 26.02 10.70
C VAL A 353 -8.66 25.06 10.65
N VAL A 354 -7.75 25.11 11.63
CA VAL A 354 -6.58 24.23 11.68
C VAL A 354 -7.01 22.77 11.80
N GLN A 355 -7.95 22.45 12.70
CA GLN A 355 -8.41 21.07 12.89
C GLN A 355 -9.12 20.54 11.65
N VAL A 356 -9.96 21.37 11.00
CA VAL A 356 -10.67 20.99 9.76
C VAL A 356 -9.71 20.81 8.59
N GLU A 357 -8.72 21.69 8.41
CA GLU A 357 -7.71 21.52 7.35
C GLU A 357 -6.80 20.32 7.62
N THR A 358 -6.43 20.06 8.87
CA THR A 358 -5.67 18.86 9.26
C THR A 358 -6.44 17.59 8.90
N TRP A 359 -7.73 17.54 9.26
CA TRP A 359 -8.60 16.43 8.94
C TRP A 359 -8.81 16.25 7.43
N ARG A 360 -9.06 17.35 6.70
CA ARG A 360 -9.16 17.35 5.22
C ARG A 360 -7.88 16.84 4.57
N GLY A 361 -6.72 17.22 5.07
CA GLY A 361 -5.43 16.70 4.62
C GLY A 361 -5.33 15.18 4.77
N GLY A 362 -5.71 14.66 5.94
CA GLY A 362 -5.76 13.21 6.21
C GLY A 362 -6.74 12.46 5.28
N ALA A 363 -7.95 12.99 5.11
CA ALA A 363 -8.96 12.39 4.23
C ALA A 363 -8.52 12.38 2.74
N ARG A 364 -7.90 13.46 2.26
CA ARG A 364 -7.33 13.53 0.90
C ARG A 364 -6.21 12.51 0.70
N ALA A 365 -5.31 12.37 1.67
CA ALA A 365 -4.24 11.38 1.63
C ALA A 365 -4.78 9.95 1.58
N ALA A 366 -5.80 9.65 2.39
CA ALA A 366 -6.43 8.33 2.43
C ALA A 366 -7.24 8.01 1.15
N LEU A 367 -7.82 9.03 0.49
CA LEU A 367 -8.46 8.89 -0.80
C LEU A 367 -7.44 8.63 -1.92
N ALA A 368 -6.29 9.32 -1.90
CA ALA A 368 -5.21 9.11 -2.87
C ALA A 368 -4.58 7.71 -2.76
N ALA A 369 -4.73 7.04 -1.61
CA ALA A 369 -4.29 5.66 -1.38
C ALA A 369 -5.33 4.60 -1.78
N SER A 370 -6.52 5.01 -2.27
CA SER A 370 -7.51 4.06 -2.77
C SER A 370 -7.03 3.41 -4.07
N VAL A 371 -7.06 2.07 -4.12
CA VAL A 371 -6.74 1.30 -5.32
C VAL A 371 -7.98 0.54 -5.74
N ASP A 372 -8.05 0.28 -7.03
CA ASP A 372 -9.13 -0.39 -7.71
C ASP A 372 -9.34 -1.84 -7.18
N THR A 373 -10.41 -2.05 -6.42
CA THR A 373 -10.84 -3.39 -5.95
C THR A 373 -11.44 -4.24 -7.08
N GLU A 374 -11.56 -3.68 -8.28
CA GLU A 374 -12.17 -4.33 -9.44
C GLU A 374 -11.42 -5.62 -9.84
N ALA A 375 -10.09 -5.65 -9.71
CA ALA A 375 -9.32 -6.86 -9.99
C ALA A 375 -9.73 -8.05 -9.09
N ILE A 376 -10.03 -7.79 -7.81
CA ILE A 376 -10.50 -8.81 -6.87
C ILE A 376 -11.92 -9.23 -7.24
N ARG A 377 -12.79 -8.24 -7.52
CA ARG A 377 -14.20 -8.47 -7.87
C ARG A 377 -14.37 -9.33 -9.11
N ARG A 378 -13.59 -9.08 -10.17
CA ARG A 378 -13.66 -9.81 -11.45
C ARG A 378 -13.41 -11.31 -11.31
N LEU A 379 -12.52 -11.67 -10.41
CA LEU A 379 -12.09 -13.05 -10.19
C LEU A 379 -12.86 -13.75 -9.07
N TRP A 380 -13.56 -12.97 -8.25
CA TRP A 380 -14.29 -13.48 -7.11
C TRP A 380 -15.61 -14.12 -7.53
N ARG A 381 -15.97 -15.22 -6.86
CA ARG A 381 -17.26 -15.89 -6.99
C ARG A 381 -17.82 -16.20 -5.62
N ALA A 382 -19.15 -16.24 -5.52
CA ALA A 382 -19.83 -16.61 -4.29
C ALA A 382 -19.40 -18.01 -3.84
N GLY A 383 -19.07 -18.14 -2.54
CA GLY A 383 -18.59 -19.39 -1.95
C GLY A 383 -17.06 -19.58 -2.00
N ASP A 384 -16.33 -18.80 -2.79
CA ASP A 384 -14.86 -18.83 -2.77
C ASP A 384 -14.29 -18.04 -1.59
N TRP A 385 -13.32 -18.63 -0.90
CA TRP A 385 -12.48 -17.90 0.05
C TRP A 385 -11.54 -16.96 -0.70
N THR A 386 -11.41 -15.73 -0.20
CA THR A 386 -10.39 -14.77 -0.65
C THR A 386 -9.61 -14.29 0.55
N TYR A 387 -8.28 -14.38 0.52
CA TYR A 387 -7.45 -13.80 1.57
C TYR A 387 -7.05 -12.38 1.19
N CYS A 388 -7.26 -11.43 2.08
CA CYS A 388 -6.71 -10.09 1.98
C CYS A 388 -5.91 -9.77 3.26
N ASP A 389 -4.66 -9.35 3.13
CA ASP A 389 -3.88 -8.88 4.28
C ASP A 389 -4.49 -7.61 4.92
N ARG A 390 -5.21 -6.81 4.12
CA ARG A 390 -6.13 -5.77 4.57
C ARG A 390 -7.58 -6.18 4.30
N ALA A 391 -8.27 -6.60 5.36
CA ALA A 391 -9.63 -7.16 5.29
C ALA A 391 -10.67 -6.25 4.59
N ILE A 392 -10.47 -4.92 4.58
CA ILE A 392 -11.40 -3.98 3.91
C ILE A 392 -11.48 -4.19 2.40
N ASP A 393 -10.40 -4.67 1.76
CA ASP A 393 -10.35 -4.91 0.32
C ASP A 393 -11.33 -6.01 -0.08
N CYS A 394 -11.31 -7.13 0.66
CA CYS A 394 -12.21 -8.26 0.47
C CYS A 394 -13.66 -7.88 0.80
N PHE A 395 -13.89 -7.14 1.91
CA PHE A 395 -15.23 -6.73 2.32
C PHE A 395 -15.93 -5.86 1.26
N ARG A 396 -15.23 -4.92 0.62
CA ARG A 396 -15.80 -4.01 -0.39
C ARG A 396 -16.27 -4.71 -1.67
N VAL A 397 -15.80 -5.92 -1.92
CA VAL A 397 -16.21 -6.73 -3.09
C VAL A 397 -17.18 -7.85 -2.71
N GLY A 398 -17.61 -7.93 -1.45
CA GLY A 398 -18.48 -8.99 -0.93
C GLY A 398 -17.76 -10.32 -0.71
N ALA A 399 -16.43 -10.34 -0.77
CA ALA A 399 -15.66 -11.55 -0.59
C ALA A 399 -15.50 -11.91 0.89
N LEU A 400 -15.83 -13.15 1.24
CA LEU A 400 -15.51 -13.71 2.54
C LEU A 400 -14.04 -14.13 2.59
N VAL A 401 -13.42 -13.83 3.72
CA VAL A 401 -12.07 -14.27 4.05
C VAL A 401 -12.09 -15.50 4.92
N PRO A 402 -11.06 -16.37 4.90
CA PRO A 402 -10.96 -17.44 5.88
C PRO A 402 -11.23 -16.92 7.31
N PRO A 403 -12.16 -17.52 8.08
CA PRO A 403 -12.61 -16.98 9.38
C PRO A 403 -11.45 -16.68 10.34
N GLU A 404 -10.43 -17.53 10.29
CA GLU A 404 -9.25 -17.46 11.14
C GLU A 404 -8.33 -16.29 10.80
N THR A 405 -8.43 -15.70 9.59
CA THR A 405 -7.49 -14.69 9.08
C THR A 405 -8.05 -13.27 9.05
N VAL A 406 -9.36 -13.07 9.31
CA VAL A 406 -10.00 -11.75 9.19
C VAL A 406 -9.36 -10.66 10.06
N VAL A 407 -8.87 -11.04 11.25
CA VAL A 407 -8.10 -10.15 12.12
C VAL A 407 -6.62 -10.42 11.91
N ASN A 408 -6.06 -9.79 10.88
CA ASN A 408 -4.62 -9.80 10.58
C ASN A 408 -3.95 -8.55 11.18
N SER A 409 -3.78 -8.53 12.51
CA SER A 409 -3.20 -7.39 13.22
C SER A 409 -1.76 -7.67 13.69
N GLY A 410 -0.91 -6.64 13.68
CA GLY A 410 0.45 -6.76 14.21
C GLY A 410 0.48 -7.21 15.67
N LYS A 411 -0.54 -6.82 16.47
CA LYS A 411 -0.71 -7.32 17.83
C LYS A 411 -0.82 -8.84 17.88
N ARG A 412 -1.59 -9.45 16.97
CA ARG A 412 -1.81 -10.89 16.93
C ARG A 412 -0.53 -11.65 16.54
N VAL A 413 0.22 -11.10 15.59
CA VAL A 413 1.54 -11.62 15.19
C VAL A 413 2.50 -11.58 16.39
N THR A 414 2.65 -10.41 17.04
CA THR A 414 3.54 -10.24 18.20
C THR A 414 3.14 -11.11 19.39
N ALA A 415 1.85 -11.30 19.62
CA ALA A 415 1.35 -12.15 20.69
C ALA A 415 1.51 -13.66 20.41
N GLY A 416 2.00 -14.05 19.23
CA GLY A 416 2.13 -15.46 18.82
C GLY A 416 0.80 -16.13 18.46
N ASN A 417 -0.26 -15.35 18.23
CA ASN A 417 -1.61 -15.84 17.91
C ASN A 417 -1.88 -15.94 16.40
N LEU A 418 -0.95 -15.46 15.57
CA LEU A 418 -0.92 -15.62 14.12
C LEU A 418 0.54 -15.61 13.65
N PRO A 419 1.36 -16.57 14.07
CA PRO A 419 2.70 -16.72 13.51
C PRO A 419 2.60 -17.13 12.03
N GLU A 420 3.66 -16.87 11.27
CA GLU A 420 3.66 -17.03 9.82
C GLU A 420 3.37 -18.47 9.38
N ASP A 421 3.95 -19.45 10.07
CA ASP A 421 3.73 -20.88 9.83
C ASP A 421 2.26 -21.28 10.01
N LEU A 422 1.58 -20.67 10.99
CA LEU A 422 0.15 -20.88 11.21
C LEU A 422 -0.68 -20.26 10.07
N LEU A 423 -0.31 -19.06 9.62
CA LEU A 423 -0.97 -18.42 8.48
C LEU A 423 -0.82 -19.27 7.21
N ILE A 424 0.38 -19.77 6.93
CA ILE A 424 0.65 -20.66 5.79
C ILE A 424 -0.27 -21.89 5.88
N ARG A 425 -0.28 -22.60 7.01
CA ARG A 425 -1.16 -23.76 7.21
C ARG A 425 -2.65 -23.44 7.05
N MET A 426 -3.10 -22.27 7.52
CA MET A 426 -4.49 -21.82 7.35
C MET A 426 -4.83 -21.61 5.87
N LEU A 427 -3.93 -20.97 5.12
CA LEU A 427 -4.11 -20.72 3.69
C LEU A 427 -4.03 -22.01 2.87
N GLU A 428 -3.13 -22.92 3.20
CA GLU A 428 -3.05 -24.25 2.57
C GLU A 428 -4.33 -25.07 2.84
N ARG A 429 -4.82 -25.07 4.08
CA ARG A 429 -6.04 -25.81 4.47
C ARG A 429 -7.30 -25.26 3.81
N ARG A 430 -7.44 -23.93 3.74
CA ARG A 430 -8.64 -23.26 3.20
C ARG A 430 -8.57 -23.08 1.68
N ALA A 431 -7.35 -23.14 1.12
CA ALA A 431 -7.05 -22.98 -0.30
C ALA A 431 -7.85 -21.85 -0.97
N PRO A 432 -7.77 -20.60 -0.49
CA PRO A 432 -8.54 -19.50 -1.07
C PRO A 432 -8.30 -19.34 -2.57
N ALA A 433 -9.32 -18.96 -3.33
CA ALA A 433 -9.21 -18.77 -4.77
C ALA A 433 -8.26 -17.62 -5.12
N GLN A 434 -8.19 -16.61 -4.25
CA GLN A 434 -7.41 -15.40 -4.42
C GLN A 434 -6.68 -15.03 -3.12
N LEU A 435 -5.47 -14.49 -3.26
CA LEU A 435 -4.64 -13.95 -2.19
C LEU A 435 -4.18 -12.55 -2.57
N VAL A 436 -4.52 -11.56 -1.76
CA VAL A 436 -4.24 -10.14 -2.02
C VAL A 436 -3.40 -9.58 -0.88
N PHE A 437 -2.24 -9.04 -1.22
CA PHE A 437 -1.31 -8.45 -0.27
C PHE A 437 -1.03 -7.00 -0.64
N ARG A 438 -1.59 -6.05 0.13
CA ARG A 438 -1.46 -4.61 -0.09
C ARG A 438 -0.30 -3.98 0.69
N ASN A 439 0.14 -4.56 1.79
CA ASN A 439 1.21 -3.96 2.59
C ASN A 439 2.61 -4.17 2.00
N GLY A 440 2.71 -4.75 0.79
CA GLY A 440 3.97 -5.04 0.10
C GLY A 440 4.88 -6.02 0.85
N ILE A 441 4.32 -6.82 1.76
CA ILE A 441 5.04 -7.85 2.50
C ILE A 441 4.28 -9.15 2.35
N VAL A 442 4.62 -9.91 1.31
CA VAL A 442 4.53 -11.35 1.38
C VAL A 442 5.88 -11.84 1.88
N GLU A 443 5.90 -12.34 3.11
CA GLU A 443 7.10 -12.93 3.69
C GLU A 443 7.60 -14.08 2.79
N PRO A 444 8.93 -14.29 2.70
CA PRO A 444 9.51 -15.25 1.78
C PRO A 444 8.96 -16.67 1.90
N ALA A 445 8.75 -17.15 3.13
CA ALA A 445 8.24 -18.49 3.37
C ALA A 445 6.81 -18.63 2.88
N LEU A 446 5.96 -17.62 3.10
CA LEU A 446 4.62 -17.59 2.51
C LEU A 446 4.66 -17.63 0.98
N ARG A 447 5.49 -16.80 0.31
CA ARG A 447 5.61 -16.86 -1.17
C ARG A 447 6.01 -18.24 -1.67
N SER A 448 6.99 -18.84 -0.99
CA SER A 448 7.48 -20.17 -1.31
C SER A 448 6.37 -21.22 -1.22
N ALA A 449 5.61 -21.20 -0.13
CA ALA A 449 4.49 -22.11 0.11
C ALA A 449 3.35 -21.94 -0.93
N LEU A 450 3.10 -20.71 -1.39
CA LEU A 450 2.03 -20.42 -2.34
C LEU A 450 2.35 -20.86 -3.78
N ARG A 451 3.62 -20.83 -4.17
CA ARG A 451 4.07 -21.02 -5.56
C ARG A 451 3.54 -22.28 -6.26
N PRO A 452 3.48 -23.47 -5.62
CA PRO A 452 2.99 -24.68 -6.29
C PRO A 452 1.51 -24.59 -6.66
N GLY A 453 0.68 -23.85 -5.91
CA GLY A 453 -0.77 -23.80 -6.10
C GLY A 453 -1.31 -22.50 -6.72
N TYR A 454 -0.50 -21.45 -6.79
CA TYR A 454 -0.94 -20.11 -7.15
C TYR A 454 -0.09 -19.46 -8.24
N VAL A 455 -0.74 -18.64 -9.07
CA VAL A 455 -0.15 -17.83 -10.14
C VAL A 455 -0.27 -16.35 -9.76
N ALA A 456 0.83 -15.60 -9.87
CA ALA A 456 0.82 -14.15 -9.63
C ALA A 456 0.33 -13.40 -10.88
N LEU A 457 -0.64 -12.48 -10.73
CA LEU A 457 -1.22 -11.78 -11.89
C LEU A 457 -0.44 -10.51 -12.31
N ALA A 458 0.09 -9.75 -11.36
CA ALA A 458 1.07 -8.66 -11.49
C ALA A 458 1.16 -7.90 -10.16
N ASP A 459 2.26 -7.16 -9.95
CA ASP A 459 2.37 -6.12 -8.91
C ASP A 459 1.70 -4.83 -9.43
N MET A 460 0.44 -4.63 -9.05
CA MET A 460 -0.32 -3.43 -9.41
C MET A 460 -0.19 -2.42 -8.26
N ALA A 461 0.67 -1.41 -8.45
CA ALA A 461 0.84 -0.32 -7.49
C ALA A 461 1.25 -0.76 -6.06
N GLY A 462 2.09 -1.79 -5.93
CA GLY A 462 2.54 -2.33 -4.64
C GLY A 462 1.57 -3.35 -4.02
N ILE A 463 0.58 -3.82 -4.79
CA ILE A 463 -0.33 -4.90 -4.40
C ILE A 463 0.08 -6.17 -5.14
N GLU A 464 0.32 -7.22 -4.37
CA GLU A 464 0.59 -8.54 -4.92
C GLU A 464 -0.68 -9.37 -4.89
N HIS A 465 -1.12 -9.80 -6.08
CA HIS A 465 -2.32 -10.60 -6.26
C HIS A 465 -1.97 -11.97 -6.83
N PHE A 466 -2.26 -13.01 -6.07
CA PHE A 466 -2.10 -14.41 -6.47
C PHE A 466 -3.47 -15.08 -6.64
N VAL A 467 -3.61 -15.89 -7.68
CA VAL A 467 -4.84 -16.66 -7.95
C VAL A 467 -4.50 -18.13 -8.03
N ARG A 468 -5.35 -18.97 -7.44
CA ARG A 468 -5.18 -20.42 -7.44
C ARG A 468 -5.20 -20.95 -8.89
N ARG A 469 -4.25 -21.80 -9.27
CA ARG A 469 -4.04 -22.19 -10.68
C ARG A 469 -5.26 -22.87 -11.31
N ASP A 470 -5.90 -23.79 -10.59
CA ASP A 470 -7.13 -24.47 -11.03
C ASP A 470 -8.30 -23.50 -11.24
N ARG A 471 -8.44 -22.50 -10.37
CA ARG A 471 -9.46 -21.45 -10.52
C ARG A 471 -9.17 -20.60 -11.72
N LEU A 472 -7.92 -20.18 -11.88
CA LEU A 472 -7.49 -19.37 -13.00
C LEU A 472 -7.75 -20.09 -14.33
N LEU A 473 -7.50 -21.41 -14.41
CA LEU A 473 -7.84 -22.24 -15.57
C LEU A 473 -9.36 -22.29 -15.87
N GLN A 474 -10.21 -22.25 -14.84
CA GLN A 474 -11.68 -22.24 -15.00
C GLN A 474 -12.23 -20.85 -15.34
N THR A 475 -11.56 -19.78 -14.90
CA THR A 475 -12.06 -18.41 -15.02
C THR A 475 -11.46 -17.62 -16.17
N ALA A 476 -10.26 -17.97 -16.63
CA ALA A 476 -9.63 -17.31 -17.76
C ALA A 476 -10.53 -17.45 -19.00
N PRO A 477 -11.16 -16.36 -19.46
CA PRO A 477 -12.10 -16.46 -20.56
C PRO A 477 -11.36 -16.89 -21.83
N PRO A 478 -12.06 -17.55 -22.77
CA PRO A 478 -11.53 -17.71 -24.11
C PRO A 478 -11.25 -16.32 -24.67
N VAL A 479 -10.03 -16.10 -25.14
CA VAL A 479 -9.67 -14.86 -25.81
C VAL A 479 -9.89 -15.08 -27.29
N ASP A 480 -10.79 -14.29 -27.88
CA ASP A 480 -10.85 -14.12 -29.34
C ASP A 480 -9.58 -13.37 -29.75
N LEU A 481 -8.59 -14.11 -30.23
CA LEU A 481 -7.28 -13.57 -30.57
C LEU A 481 -7.36 -12.53 -31.70
N PRO A 482 -8.12 -12.75 -32.80
CA PRO A 482 -8.45 -11.69 -33.76
C PRO A 482 -9.02 -10.42 -33.12
N ALA A 483 -10.01 -10.53 -32.22
CA ALA A 483 -10.58 -9.37 -31.55
C ALA A 483 -9.56 -8.67 -30.64
N ALA A 484 -8.72 -9.42 -29.92
CA ALA A 484 -7.65 -8.87 -29.09
C ALA A 484 -6.58 -8.13 -29.91
N ILE A 485 -6.24 -8.66 -31.10
CA ILE A 485 -5.35 -7.99 -32.06
C ILE A 485 -6.00 -6.70 -32.58
N GLY A 486 -7.30 -6.72 -32.89
CA GLY A 486 -8.05 -5.52 -33.29
C GLY A 486 -8.12 -4.45 -32.17
N ALA A 487 -8.30 -4.88 -30.92
CA ALA A 487 -8.24 -3.98 -29.76
C ALA A 487 -6.83 -3.38 -29.59
N LEU A 488 -5.78 -4.18 -29.77
CA LEU A 488 -4.39 -3.72 -29.74
C LEU A 488 -4.11 -2.68 -30.83
N GLU A 489 -4.66 -2.89 -32.03
CA GLU A 489 -4.61 -1.91 -33.13
C GLU A 489 -5.29 -0.60 -32.73
N GLY A 490 -6.51 -0.67 -32.20
CA GLY A 490 -7.24 0.50 -31.71
C GLY A 490 -6.50 1.27 -30.60
N MET A 491 -5.89 0.56 -29.64
CA MET A 491 -5.03 1.17 -28.60
C MET A 491 -3.81 1.86 -29.22
N THR A 492 -3.19 1.22 -30.21
CA THR A 492 -2.03 1.77 -30.93
C THR A 492 -2.41 3.07 -31.64
N THR A 493 -3.53 3.08 -32.37
CA THR A 493 -4.04 4.27 -33.06
C THR A 493 -4.40 5.39 -32.08
N ALA A 494 -5.08 5.08 -30.97
CA ALA A 494 -5.44 6.05 -29.95
C ALA A 494 -4.21 6.69 -29.30
N LEU A 495 -3.19 5.88 -28.98
CA LEU A 495 -1.91 6.37 -28.48
C LEU A 495 -1.19 7.22 -29.52
N GLU A 496 -1.06 6.78 -30.78
CA GLU A 496 -0.44 7.60 -31.83
C GLU A 496 -1.15 8.95 -32.01
N ALA A 497 -2.49 8.97 -31.94
CA ALA A 497 -3.27 10.21 -32.01
C ALA A 497 -3.02 11.13 -30.80
N ALA A 498 -3.05 10.59 -29.58
CA ALA A 498 -2.77 11.34 -28.36
C ALA A 498 -1.32 11.87 -28.30
N MET A 499 -0.38 11.18 -28.97
CA MET A 499 1.01 11.60 -29.10
C MET A 499 1.24 12.62 -30.23
N GLY A 500 0.18 13.21 -30.80
CA GLY A 500 0.29 14.20 -31.88
C GLY A 500 0.69 13.59 -33.23
N GLY A 501 0.28 12.35 -33.49
CA GLY A 501 0.46 11.65 -34.76
C GLY A 501 1.85 11.03 -34.98
N THR A 502 2.75 11.07 -33.98
CA THR A 502 4.08 10.46 -34.09
C THR A 502 4.58 9.85 -32.77
N VAL A 503 5.24 8.68 -32.89
CA VAL A 503 6.03 7.91 -31.92
C VAL A 503 5.34 7.44 -30.63
N LEU A 504 5.26 6.11 -30.46
CA LEU A 504 4.88 5.47 -29.21
C LEU A 504 5.91 5.75 -28.11
N GLY A 505 5.49 6.09 -26.89
CA GLY A 505 6.40 6.31 -25.76
C GLY A 505 5.92 7.42 -24.81
N GLY A 506 5.96 7.16 -23.51
CA GLY A 506 5.45 8.06 -22.47
C GLY A 506 3.96 7.87 -22.13
N VAL A 507 3.40 8.88 -21.46
CA VAL A 507 2.02 8.95 -20.98
C VAL A 507 1.37 10.25 -21.46
N ALA A 508 0.14 10.18 -21.98
CA ALA A 508 -0.71 11.34 -22.25
C ALA A 508 -1.84 11.41 -21.21
N ASP A 509 -2.03 12.58 -20.62
CA ASP A 509 -3.18 12.84 -19.72
C ASP A 509 -4.45 13.23 -20.50
N ALA A 510 -5.52 13.53 -19.77
CA ALA A 510 -6.83 13.85 -20.33
C ALA A 510 -6.84 15.12 -21.18
N ASP A 511 -5.89 16.03 -20.92
CA ASP A 511 -5.71 17.29 -21.64
C ASP A 511 -4.75 17.12 -22.85
N GLY A 512 -4.29 15.89 -23.11
CA GLY A 512 -3.36 15.58 -24.19
C GLY A 512 -1.91 15.98 -23.88
N VAL A 513 -1.60 16.34 -22.63
CA VAL A 513 -0.23 16.70 -22.23
C VAL A 513 0.57 15.43 -22.07
N ARG A 514 1.67 15.36 -22.81
CA ARG A 514 2.55 14.20 -22.84
C ARG A 514 3.65 14.31 -21.79
N THR A 515 3.97 13.23 -21.09
CA THR A 515 5.05 13.14 -20.09
C THR A 515 5.83 11.83 -20.23
N GLU A 516 7.07 11.77 -19.72
CA GLU A 516 7.89 10.54 -19.71
C GLU A 516 7.25 9.42 -18.87
N ARG A 517 6.56 9.80 -17.79
CA ARG A 517 5.95 8.92 -16.80
C ARG A 517 4.87 9.68 -16.03
N ASP A 518 4.02 8.94 -15.33
CA ASP A 518 3.01 9.53 -14.44
C ASP A 518 3.64 10.56 -13.48
N ARG A 519 3.07 11.77 -13.44
CA ARG A 519 3.51 12.90 -12.59
C ARG A 519 4.94 13.40 -12.88
N ALA A 520 5.47 13.20 -14.08
CA ALA A 520 6.73 13.84 -14.44
C ALA A 520 6.58 15.38 -14.37
N PRO A 521 7.56 16.12 -13.82
CA PRO A 521 7.45 17.56 -13.61
C PRO A 521 7.52 18.38 -14.90
N ARG A 522 7.88 17.75 -16.03
CA ARG A 522 8.05 18.42 -17.33
C ARG A 522 7.31 17.66 -18.42
N PRO A 523 6.51 18.34 -19.25
CA PRO A 523 5.91 17.74 -20.42
C PRO A 523 6.98 17.43 -21.47
N LEU A 524 6.69 16.42 -22.30
CA LEU A 524 7.46 16.07 -23.47
C LEU A 524 7.10 17.02 -24.62
N GLY A 525 8.12 17.50 -25.32
CA GLY A 525 7.96 18.26 -26.55
C GLY A 525 7.55 17.38 -27.73
N PRO A 526 7.06 17.99 -28.83
CA PRO A 526 6.75 17.28 -30.07
C PRO A 526 7.94 16.44 -30.57
N GLY A 527 7.67 15.20 -31.01
CA GLY A 527 8.69 14.30 -31.57
C GLY A 527 9.68 13.73 -30.55
N GLN A 528 9.57 14.01 -29.24
CA GLN A 528 10.45 13.35 -28.27
C GLN A 528 10.16 11.84 -28.19
N VAL A 529 11.18 11.02 -28.00
CA VAL A 529 11.10 9.56 -27.88
C VAL A 529 11.53 9.18 -26.47
N VAL A 530 10.73 8.35 -25.82
CA VAL A 530 11.04 7.79 -24.51
C VAL A 530 11.73 6.46 -24.72
N ALA A 531 13.02 6.36 -24.40
CA ALA A 531 13.77 5.11 -24.51
C ALA A 531 13.69 4.26 -23.23
N ARG A 532 13.24 4.88 -22.13
CA ARG A 532 13.23 4.28 -20.79
C ARG A 532 11.93 3.53 -20.47
N PRO A 533 11.99 2.32 -19.89
CA PRO A 533 10.84 1.64 -19.29
C PRO A 533 10.14 2.42 -18.17
N PRO A 534 8.87 2.10 -17.83
CA PRO A 534 8.01 1.12 -18.49
C PRO A 534 7.40 1.64 -19.80
N HIS A 535 7.52 2.93 -20.11
CA HIS A 535 6.88 3.57 -21.27
C HIS A 535 7.79 3.67 -22.50
N ALA A 536 8.68 2.69 -22.69
CA ALA A 536 9.75 2.74 -23.70
C ALA A 536 9.23 2.49 -25.13
N ALA A 537 9.53 3.40 -26.05
CA ALA A 537 9.25 3.26 -27.48
C ALA A 537 9.85 1.98 -28.09
N PRO A 538 11.13 1.63 -27.84
CA PRO A 538 11.70 0.40 -28.40
C PRO A 538 10.97 -0.87 -27.95
N LYS A 539 10.50 -0.93 -26.70
CA LYS A 539 9.76 -2.09 -26.18
C LYS A 539 8.38 -2.21 -26.81
N ALA A 540 7.65 -1.09 -26.92
CA ALA A 540 6.37 -1.06 -27.61
C ALA A 540 6.52 -1.49 -29.08
N GLY A 541 7.47 -0.87 -29.79
CA GLY A 541 7.75 -1.19 -31.19
C GLY A 541 8.14 -2.66 -31.41
N ALA A 542 9.04 -3.21 -30.58
CA ALA A 542 9.47 -4.60 -30.69
C ALA A 542 8.32 -5.59 -30.46
N CYS A 543 7.43 -5.29 -29.52
CA CYS A 543 6.26 -6.13 -29.29
C CYS A 543 5.28 -6.07 -30.47
N LEU A 544 4.95 -4.86 -30.95
CA LEU A 544 4.05 -4.67 -32.09
C LEU A 544 4.61 -5.31 -33.37
N LEU A 545 5.91 -5.24 -33.58
CA LEU A 545 6.60 -5.92 -34.67
C LEU A 545 6.39 -7.44 -34.58
N ALA A 546 6.62 -8.02 -33.40
CA ALA A 546 6.47 -9.45 -33.18
C ALA A 546 5.02 -9.93 -33.34
N VAL A 547 4.04 -9.16 -32.88
CA VAL A 547 2.61 -9.48 -33.04
C VAL A 547 2.18 -9.29 -34.49
N GLY A 548 2.49 -8.14 -35.10
CA GLY A 548 2.09 -7.79 -36.46
C GLY A 548 2.62 -8.78 -37.50
N THR A 549 3.90 -9.16 -37.41
CA THR A 549 4.51 -10.15 -38.30
C THR A 549 3.90 -11.54 -38.13
N ARG A 550 3.68 -11.99 -36.89
CA ARG A 550 3.17 -13.33 -36.59
C ARG A 550 1.68 -13.48 -36.89
N ALA A 551 0.91 -12.41 -36.71
CA ALA A 551 -0.54 -12.38 -36.98
C ALA A 551 -0.88 -11.91 -38.41
N GLY A 552 0.09 -11.44 -39.18
CA GLY A 552 -0.16 -10.84 -40.50
C GLY A 552 -0.91 -9.51 -40.44
N ASN A 553 -0.85 -8.78 -39.32
CA ASN A 553 -1.50 -7.47 -39.17
C ASN A 553 -0.58 -6.35 -39.68
N ALA A 554 -0.89 -5.82 -40.87
CA ALA A 554 -0.11 -4.78 -41.52
C ALA A 554 -0.10 -3.44 -40.76
N ALA A 555 -1.19 -3.08 -40.06
CA ALA A 555 -1.28 -1.83 -39.31
C ALA A 555 -0.32 -1.82 -38.12
N LEU A 556 -0.27 -2.91 -37.35
CA LEU A 556 0.67 -3.07 -36.24
C LEU A 556 2.13 -3.10 -36.72
N SER A 557 2.42 -3.80 -37.83
CA SER A 557 3.74 -3.79 -38.45
C SER A 557 4.14 -2.38 -38.93
N ALA A 558 3.21 -1.62 -39.52
CA ALA A 558 3.47 -0.24 -39.94
C ALA A 558 3.74 0.69 -38.74
N ALA A 559 2.97 0.56 -37.65
CA ALA A 559 3.21 1.31 -36.41
C ALA A 559 4.57 0.96 -35.79
N ALA A 560 4.96 -0.32 -35.82
CA ALA A 560 6.29 -0.74 -35.40
C ALA A 560 7.38 -0.10 -36.26
N LEU A 561 7.26 -0.11 -37.59
CA LEU A 561 8.24 0.50 -38.49
C LEU A 561 8.35 2.03 -38.30
N ARG A 562 7.22 2.74 -38.10
CA ARG A 562 7.24 4.16 -37.71
C ARG A 562 8.00 4.39 -36.40
N THR A 563 7.77 3.52 -35.42
CA THR A 563 8.47 3.57 -34.13
C THR A 563 9.97 3.28 -34.29
N ALA A 564 10.35 2.31 -35.12
CA ALA A 564 11.75 1.99 -35.43
C ALA A 564 12.46 3.19 -36.07
N ARG A 565 11.82 3.84 -37.04
CA ARG A 565 12.34 5.07 -37.66
C ARG A 565 12.56 6.19 -36.65
N ALA A 566 11.59 6.42 -35.77
CA ALA A 566 11.73 7.41 -34.72
C ALA A 566 12.86 7.09 -33.73
N VAL A 567 12.99 5.82 -33.33
CA VAL A 567 14.10 5.36 -32.48
C VAL A 567 15.45 5.59 -33.18
N ALA A 568 15.56 5.27 -34.48
CA ALA A 568 16.76 5.52 -35.27
C ALA A 568 17.09 7.02 -35.39
N CYS A 569 16.10 7.89 -35.68
CA CYS A 569 16.32 9.34 -35.79
C CYS A 569 16.62 9.98 -34.41
N ALA A 570 16.18 9.38 -33.30
CA ALA A 570 16.45 9.85 -31.93
C ALA A 570 17.80 9.38 -31.35
N GLN A 571 18.64 8.70 -32.14
CA GLN A 571 19.96 8.30 -31.72
C GLN A 571 20.88 9.53 -31.56
N LEU A 572 21.69 9.55 -30.49
CA LEU A 572 22.65 10.62 -30.25
C LEU A 572 23.80 10.56 -31.27
N PRO A 573 24.51 11.67 -31.53
CA PRO A 573 25.69 11.67 -32.41
C PRO A 573 26.77 10.66 -32.00
N GLY A 574 26.88 10.37 -30.69
CA GLY A 574 27.79 9.35 -30.16
C GLY A 574 27.31 7.90 -30.31
N GLY A 575 26.15 7.65 -30.92
CA GLY A 575 25.59 6.31 -31.17
C GLY A 575 24.71 5.74 -30.05
N GLY A 576 24.73 6.31 -28.84
CA GLY A 576 23.83 5.92 -27.74
C GLY A 576 22.46 6.59 -27.80
N TRP A 577 21.60 6.28 -26.82
CA TRP A 577 20.29 6.92 -26.61
C TRP A 577 20.20 7.52 -25.21
N ALA A 578 19.61 8.71 -25.10
CA ALA A 578 19.23 9.29 -23.81
C ALA A 578 17.89 8.71 -23.32
N ARG A 579 17.56 8.90 -22.03
CA ARG A 579 16.28 8.43 -21.44
C ARG A 579 15.06 9.03 -22.17
N VAL A 580 15.18 10.31 -22.51
CA VAL A 580 14.25 11.07 -23.36
C VAL A 580 15.10 11.89 -24.32
N PHE A 581 14.79 11.83 -25.61
CA PHE A 581 15.48 12.63 -26.61
C PHE A 581 14.52 13.10 -27.70
N GLY A 582 14.78 14.24 -28.34
CA GLY A 582 14.03 14.62 -29.54
C GLY A 582 14.33 13.64 -30.68
N SER A 583 13.32 13.19 -31.41
CA SER A 583 13.53 12.81 -32.80
C SER A 583 13.42 14.12 -33.58
N PRO A 584 14.50 14.90 -33.81
CA PRO A 584 14.45 15.87 -34.88
C PRO A 584 14.13 15.02 -36.10
N GLY A 585 12.89 15.12 -36.59
CA GLY A 585 12.39 14.24 -37.65
C GLY A 585 13.46 14.11 -38.71
N CYS A 586 13.63 12.95 -39.33
CA CYS A 586 14.74 12.77 -40.25
C CYS A 586 14.79 13.88 -41.36
N ALA A 587 13.71 14.67 -41.58
CA ALA A 587 13.70 16.15 -41.56
C ALA A 587 12.25 16.71 -41.42
N ALA A 588 11.96 17.57 -40.43
CA ALA A 588 11.07 18.76 -40.49
C ALA A 588 10.64 19.21 -39.07
N GLY A 589 11.28 20.28 -38.60
CA GLY A 589 11.20 20.77 -37.23
C GLY A 589 12.60 20.68 -36.61
N GLY A 590 13.41 21.71 -36.87
CA GLY A 590 14.83 21.76 -36.50
C GLY A 590 15.09 21.47 -35.01
N PRO A 591 16.37 21.34 -34.62
CA PRO A 591 16.73 21.21 -33.21
C PRO A 591 16.02 22.30 -32.39
N PRO A 592 15.65 22.04 -31.12
CA PRO A 592 15.05 23.07 -30.29
C PRO A 592 15.86 24.37 -30.42
N ALA A 593 15.19 25.51 -30.61
CA ALA A 593 15.81 26.81 -30.86
C ALA A 593 16.83 27.22 -29.77
N VAL A 594 16.83 26.49 -28.65
CA VAL A 594 17.83 26.53 -27.60
C VAL A 594 18.41 25.12 -27.43
N PRO A 595 19.69 24.86 -27.77
CA PRO A 595 20.34 23.62 -27.38
C PRO A 595 20.36 23.53 -25.84
N PRO A 596 20.08 22.35 -25.25
CA PRO A 596 20.16 22.21 -23.80
C PRO A 596 21.57 22.61 -23.33
N PRO A 597 21.70 23.29 -22.18
CA PRO A 597 22.98 23.82 -21.69
C PRO A 597 24.05 22.74 -21.41
N LYS A 598 23.68 21.45 -21.47
CA LYS A 598 24.60 20.30 -21.45
C LYS A 598 24.25 19.37 -22.63
N LEU A 599 25.28 18.87 -23.33
CA LEU A 599 25.11 17.82 -24.34
C LEU A 599 24.33 16.62 -23.74
N PRO A 600 23.40 16.01 -24.49
CA PRO A 600 22.63 14.88 -23.99
C PRO A 600 23.55 13.67 -23.75
N ARG A 601 23.39 13.01 -22.61
CA ARG A 601 24.14 11.81 -22.22
C ARG A 601 23.38 10.55 -22.61
N ALA A 602 24.09 9.54 -23.11
CA ALA A 602 23.52 8.22 -23.30
C ALA A 602 23.36 7.52 -21.94
N SER A 603 22.25 6.83 -21.73
CA SER A 603 21.98 6.04 -20.53
C SER A 603 22.02 4.58 -20.88
N LEU A 604 22.95 3.83 -20.30
CA LEU A 604 22.99 2.37 -20.40
C LEU A 604 22.04 1.71 -19.39
N ASP A 605 21.59 2.47 -18.39
CA ASP A 605 20.60 2.10 -17.38
C ASP A 605 19.32 1.50 -17.99
N GLU A 606 18.74 0.50 -17.31
CA GLU A 606 17.54 -0.24 -17.75
C GLU A 606 17.67 -0.95 -19.13
N GLY A 607 18.85 -0.89 -19.76
CA GLY A 607 19.18 -1.52 -21.04
C GLY A 607 18.57 -0.83 -22.25
N ALA A 608 18.20 0.44 -22.16
CA ALA A 608 17.51 1.15 -23.23
C ALA A 608 18.24 1.11 -24.59
N PRO A 609 19.58 1.27 -24.68
CA PRO A 609 20.29 1.19 -25.96
C PRO A 609 20.34 -0.23 -26.53
N ALA A 610 20.53 -1.27 -25.70
CA ALA A 610 20.49 -2.66 -26.14
C ALA A 610 19.09 -3.04 -26.68
N ASP A 611 18.03 -2.64 -25.98
CA ASP A 611 16.65 -2.86 -26.39
C ASP A 611 16.35 -2.12 -27.73
N ALA A 612 16.89 -0.90 -27.92
CA ALA A 612 16.77 -0.14 -29.16
C ALA A 612 17.50 -0.81 -30.34
N ILE A 613 18.75 -1.25 -30.15
CA ILE A 613 19.52 -1.96 -31.20
C ILE A 613 18.81 -3.26 -31.58
N ALA A 614 18.37 -4.04 -30.59
CA ALA A 614 17.66 -5.30 -30.85
C ALA A 614 16.40 -5.06 -31.69
N PHE A 615 15.59 -4.07 -31.30
CA PHE A 615 14.39 -3.70 -32.05
C PHE A 615 14.69 -3.24 -33.48
N LEU A 616 15.70 -2.39 -33.67
CA LEU A 616 16.11 -1.94 -35.00
C LEU A 616 16.57 -3.10 -35.88
N LEU A 617 17.37 -4.03 -35.35
CA LEU A 617 17.79 -5.23 -36.05
C LEU A 617 16.58 -6.10 -36.44
N ASP A 618 15.62 -6.30 -35.55
CA ASP A 618 14.40 -7.05 -35.85
C ASP A 618 13.57 -6.37 -36.95
N ALA A 619 13.49 -5.04 -36.94
CA ALA A 619 12.73 -4.26 -37.92
C ALA A 619 13.28 -4.37 -39.35
N THR A 620 14.60 -4.60 -39.51
CA THR A 620 15.23 -4.75 -40.84
C THR A 620 14.61 -5.87 -41.68
N ALA A 621 14.07 -6.90 -41.04
CA ALA A 621 13.53 -8.08 -41.70
C ALA A 621 12.28 -7.78 -42.56
N ILE A 622 11.55 -6.71 -42.24
CA ILE A 622 10.30 -6.33 -42.94
C ILE A 622 10.32 -4.89 -43.46
N ALA A 623 11.41 -4.16 -43.26
CA ALA A 623 11.51 -2.76 -43.65
C ALA A 623 11.68 -2.61 -45.17
N ALA A 624 11.13 -1.53 -45.73
CA ALA A 624 11.44 -1.10 -47.09
C ALA A 624 12.94 -0.76 -47.23
N PRO A 625 13.53 -0.79 -48.45
CA PRO A 625 14.97 -0.65 -48.65
C PRO A 625 15.60 0.56 -47.93
N ASP A 626 15.01 1.76 -48.04
CA ASP A 626 15.55 2.96 -47.41
C ASP A 626 15.54 2.89 -45.87
N ASP A 627 14.45 2.37 -45.30
CA ASP A 627 14.32 2.19 -43.85
C ASP A 627 15.22 1.08 -43.32
N ARG A 628 15.40 0.01 -44.09
CA ARG A 628 16.35 -1.06 -43.76
C ARG A 628 17.76 -0.51 -43.63
N VAL A 629 18.21 0.29 -44.60
CA VAL A 629 19.54 0.93 -44.56
C VAL A 629 19.66 1.85 -43.33
N LEU A 630 18.64 2.65 -43.04
CA LEU A 630 18.61 3.52 -41.86
C LEU A 630 18.73 2.71 -40.55
N PHE A 631 17.97 1.61 -40.43
CA PHE A 631 17.93 0.80 -39.21
C PHE A 631 19.23 0.02 -39.01
N GLU A 632 19.78 -0.57 -40.07
CA GLU A 632 21.09 -1.24 -40.02
C GLU A 632 22.21 -0.25 -39.63
N ALA A 633 22.21 0.95 -40.22
CA ALA A 633 23.18 1.99 -39.88
C ALA A 633 23.05 2.45 -38.42
N ALA A 634 21.82 2.67 -37.94
CA ALA A 634 21.57 3.06 -36.55
C ALA A 634 21.95 1.94 -35.56
N ALA A 635 21.63 0.69 -35.87
CA ALA A 635 22.01 -0.47 -35.07
C ALA A 635 23.53 -0.62 -34.99
N ARG A 636 24.24 -0.47 -36.12
CA ARG A 636 25.72 -0.51 -36.16
C ARG A 636 26.34 0.59 -35.31
N ARG A 637 25.87 1.84 -35.44
CA ARG A 637 26.34 2.95 -34.58
C ARG A 637 26.09 2.69 -33.10
N GLY A 638 24.98 2.03 -32.75
CA GLY A 638 24.69 1.63 -31.38
C GLY A 638 25.67 0.57 -30.86
N LEU A 639 26.04 -0.39 -31.68
CA LEU A 639 27.06 -1.40 -31.34
C LEU A 639 28.45 -0.77 -31.22
N ASP A 640 28.82 0.11 -32.15
CA ASP A 640 30.08 0.86 -32.09
C ASP A 640 30.14 1.76 -30.84
N PHE A 641 29.01 2.32 -30.42
CA PHE A 641 28.91 3.04 -29.15
C PHE A 641 29.21 2.13 -27.95
N TYR A 642 28.69 0.90 -27.91
CA TYR A 642 29.03 -0.04 -26.84
C TYR A 642 30.53 -0.37 -26.83
N VAL A 643 31.14 -0.59 -27.98
CA VAL A 643 32.59 -0.82 -28.08
C VAL A 643 33.37 0.40 -27.56
N ALA A 644 32.99 1.61 -27.97
CA ALA A 644 33.65 2.85 -27.56
C ALA A 644 33.44 3.20 -26.08
N ALA A 645 32.29 2.83 -25.50
CA ALA A 645 31.93 3.09 -24.11
C ALA A 645 32.52 2.07 -23.12
N GLN A 646 33.09 0.96 -23.62
CA GLN A 646 33.65 -0.09 -22.77
C GLN A 646 34.89 0.43 -22.03
N ALA A 647 34.95 0.24 -20.72
CA ALA A 647 36.13 0.58 -19.94
C ALA A 647 37.30 -0.38 -20.27
N PRO A 648 38.57 0.01 -20.04
CA PRO A 648 39.71 -0.89 -20.24
C PRO A 648 39.60 -2.21 -19.46
N SER A 649 38.88 -2.20 -18.34
CA SER A 649 38.60 -3.38 -17.53
C SER A 649 37.52 -4.30 -18.11
N GLY A 650 36.89 -3.94 -19.23
CA GLY A 650 35.86 -4.73 -19.93
C GLY A 650 34.41 -4.45 -19.51
N GLY A 651 34.17 -3.77 -18.39
CA GLY A 651 32.83 -3.39 -17.93
C GLY A 651 32.30 -2.11 -18.58
N TRP A 652 31.02 -1.81 -18.35
CA TRP A 652 30.38 -0.58 -18.85
C TRP A 652 29.89 0.33 -17.72
N PRO A 653 30.03 1.67 -17.86
CA PRO A 653 29.45 2.62 -16.93
C PRO A 653 27.91 2.67 -17.05
N GLN A 654 27.22 3.30 -16.11
CA GLN A 654 25.76 3.47 -16.22
C GLN A 654 25.38 4.59 -17.20
N MET A 655 26.22 5.62 -17.33
CA MET A 655 26.00 6.79 -18.21
C MET A 655 27.24 7.11 -19.03
N VAL A 656 27.04 7.56 -20.28
CA VAL A 656 28.14 7.91 -21.20
C VAL A 656 27.89 9.28 -21.85
N PRO A 657 28.74 10.30 -21.59
CA PRO A 657 29.73 10.35 -20.51
C PRO A 657 29.06 10.38 -19.12
N PRO A 658 29.75 9.95 -18.05
CA PRO A 658 29.20 9.96 -16.70
C PRO A 658 28.88 11.39 -16.20
N SER A 659 27.95 11.52 -15.26
CA SER A 659 27.72 12.79 -14.57
C SER A 659 28.71 13.05 -13.44
N GLU A 660 28.48 14.14 -12.70
CA GLU A 660 29.19 14.43 -11.44
C GLU A 660 28.83 13.41 -10.33
N GLU A 661 27.74 12.65 -10.48
CA GLU A 661 27.39 11.60 -9.54
C GLU A 661 28.37 10.43 -9.63
N LYS A 662 28.94 10.08 -8.47
CA LYS A 662 30.07 9.15 -8.39
C LYS A 662 29.75 7.73 -8.87
N PHE A 663 28.49 7.28 -8.79
CA PHE A 663 28.15 5.91 -9.19
C PHE A 663 27.85 5.75 -10.67
N GLU A 664 27.53 6.82 -11.41
CA GLU A 664 27.20 6.71 -12.83
C GLU A 664 28.41 6.32 -13.71
N ARG A 665 29.63 6.49 -13.17
CA ARG A 665 30.89 6.00 -13.78
C ARG A 665 31.26 4.56 -13.36
N HIS A 666 30.59 3.99 -12.35
CA HIS A 666 30.90 2.64 -11.90
C HIS A 666 30.55 1.61 -12.98
N LEU A 667 31.34 0.54 -13.03
CA LEU A 667 31.11 -0.60 -13.91
C LEU A 667 29.87 -1.34 -13.40
N THR A 668 28.81 -1.36 -14.21
CA THR A 668 27.46 -1.63 -13.71
C THR A 668 26.92 -2.96 -14.22
N LEU A 669 26.44 -3.82 -13.29
CA LEU A 669 25.63 -5.00 -13.60
C LEU A 669 24.14 -4.73 -13.35
N ASN A 670 23.83 -3.78 -12.46
CA ASN A 670 22.46 -3.38 -12.14
C ASN A 670 21.63 -3.14 -13.41
N ASP A 671 20.37 -3.60 -13.38
CA ASP A 671 19.42 -3.55 -14.50
C ASP A 671 19.93 -4.19 -15.80
N GLY A 672 20.95 -5.05 -15.70
CA GLY A 672 21.55 -5.80 -16.79
C GLY A 672 22.45 -4.97 -17.70
N VAL A 673 22.99 -3.83 -17.25
CA VAL A 673 23.83 -2.94 -18.08
C VAL A 673 24.93 -3.72 -18.83
N THR A 674 25.80 -4.41 -18.10
CA THR A 674 26.90 -5.20 -18.69
C THR A 674 26.38 -6.47 -19.39
N THR A 675 25.43 -7.18 -18.81
CA THR A 675 24.97 -8.47 -19.37
C THR A 675 24.18 -8.31 -20.66
N LYS A 676 23.39 -7.23 -20.79
CA LYS A 676 22.73 -6.85 -22.05
C LYS A 676 23.72 -6.33 -23.09
N ALA A 677 24.79 -5.63 -22.68
CA ALA A 677 25.86 -5.22 -23.59
C ALA A 677 26.52 -6.44 -24.24
N ILE A 678 26.88 -7.45 -23.44
CA ILE A 678 27.41 -8.73 -23.94
C ILE A 678 26.43 -9.37 -24.92
N ALA A 679 25.16 -9.50 -24.54
CA ALA A 679 24.15 -10.15 -25.38
C ALA A 679 23.95 -9.42 -26.73
N ILE A 680 23.87 -8.09 -26.73
CA ILE A 680 23.64 -7.31 -27.95
C ILE A 680 24.88 -7.28 -28.85
N LEU A 681 26.09 -7.27 -28.28
CA LEU A 681 27.34 -7.35 -29.03
C LEU A 681 27.51 -8.72 -29.70
N LEU A 682 27.21 -9.82 -29.00
CA LEU A 682 27.19 -11.16 -29.60
C LEU A 682 26.16 -11.26 -30.73
N ARG A 683 24.98 -10.64 -30.57
CA ARG A 683 23.98 -10.55 -31.64
C ARG A 683 24.52 -9.74 -32.82
N GLY A 684 25.16 -8.60 -32.56
CA GLY A 684 25.79 -7.76 -33.58
C GLY A 684 26.88 -8.48 -34.36
N TRP A 685 27.74 -9.24 -33.68
CA TRP A 685 28.76 -10.08 -34.32
C TRP A 685 28.14 -11.10 -35.28
N ARG A 686 27.08 -11.81 -34.87
CA ARG A 686 26.39 -12.79 -35.75
C ARG A 686 25.75 -12.13 -36.98
N VAL A 687 25.22 -10.91 -36.83
CA VAL A 687 24.54 -10.20 -37.93
C VAL A 687 25.54 -9.55 -38.89
N PHE A 688 26.58 -8.92 -38.36
CA PHE A 688 27.48 -8.06 -39.15
C PHE A 688 28.87 -8.67 -39.41
N GLY A 689 29.24 -9.76 -38.75
CA GLY A 689 30.54 -10.41 -38.87
C GLY A 689 31.73 -9.57 -38.37
N ASP A 690 31.48 -8.49 -37.61
CA ASP A 690 32.53 -7.61 -37.11
C ASP A 690 33.13 -8.18 -35.81
N GLU A 691 34.37 -8.67 -35.90
CA GLU A 691 35.09 -9.29 -34.79
C GLU A 691 35.32 -8.34 -33.60
N ARG A 692 35.26 -7.02 -33.78
CA ARG A 692 35.34 -6.07 -32.67
C ARG A 692 34.19 -6.27 -31.68
N TYR A 693 33.01 -6.66 -32.16
CA TYR A 693 31.85 -6.91 -31.29
C TYR A 693 32.04 -8.18 -30.46
N ARG A 694 32.59 -9.23 -31.06
CA ARG A 694 32.95 -10.45 -30.34
C ARG A 694 34.01 -10.17 -29.27
N ALA A 695 35.09 -9.49 -29.65
CA ALA A 695 36.18 -9.14 -28.73
C ALA A 695 35.68 -8.30 -27.54
N ALA A 696 34.81 -7.31 -27.80
CA ALA A 696 34.20 -6.51 -26.74
C ALA A 696 33.28 -7.35 -25.82
N ALA A 697 32.50 -8.29 -26.38
CA ALA A 697 31.68 -9.20 -25.58
C ALA A 697 32.53 -10.13 -24.69
N GLU A 698 33.62 -10.69 -25.24
CA GLU A 698 34.57 -11.53 -24.49
C GLU A 698 35.26 -10.73 -23.37
N ALA A 699 35.67 -9.49 -23.63
CA ALA A 699 36.23 -8.60 -22.61
C ALA A 699 35.22 -8.30 -21.49
N GLY A 700 33.93 -8.18 -21.81
CA GLY A 700 32.85 -8.11 -20.83
C GLY A 700 32.71 -9.38 -19.99
N GLY A 701 32.89 -10.55 -20.60
CA GLY A 701 32.97 -11.83 -19.88
C GLY A 701 34.17 -11.90 -18.95
N ASP A 702 35.33 -11.45 -19.40
CA ASP A 702 36.55 -11.43 -18.59
C ASP A 702 36.44 -10.44 -17.42
N PHE A 703 35.71 -9.32 -17.60
CA PHE A 703 35.29 -8.44 -16.51
C PHE A 703 34.44 -9.18 -15.47
N LEU A 704 33.43 -9.94 -15.89
CA LEU A 704 32.61 -10.73 -14.96
C LEU A 704 33.45 -11.76 -14.21
N ILE A 705 34.36 -12.48 -14.90
CA ILE A 705 35.25 -13.45 -14.25
C ILE A 705 36.11 -12.79 -13.16
N ARG A 706 36.68 -11.60 -13.43
CA ARG A 706 37.51 -10.87 -12.46
C ARG A 706 36.70 -10.21 -11.34
N GLY A 707 35.48 -9.77 -11.63
CA GLY A 707 34.59 -9.12 -10.67
C GLY A 707 33.83 -10.10 -9.76
N GLN A 708 33.89 -11.40 -10.04
CA GLN A 708 33.29 -12.41 -9.17
C GLN A 708 34.03 -12.46 -7.83
N ASP A 709 33.29 -12.45 -6.72
CA ASP A 709 33.89 -12.62 -5.40
C ASP A 709 34.57 -14.01 -5.31
N PRO A 710 35.87 -14.08 -5.03
CA PRO A 710 36.61 -15.34 -5.04
C PRO A 710 36.28 -16.24 -3.85
N ALA A 711 35.68 -15.73 -2.77
CA ALA A 711 35.28 -16.49 -1.60
C ALA A 711 33.86 -17.05 -1.76
N THR A 712 32.91 -16.25 -2.23
CA THR A 712 31.49 -16.61 -2.31
C THR A 712 31.05 -17.02 -3.71
N GLY A 713 31.64 -16.45 -4.77
CA GLY A 713 31.18 -16.63 -6.15
C GLY A 713 30.05 -15.68 -6.54
N ALA A 714 29.66 -14.78 -5.65
CA ALA A 714 28.61 -13.79 -5.88
C ALA A 714 29.13 -12.59 -6.69
N PHE A 715 28.18 -11.83 -7.22
CA PHE A 715 28.41 -10.57 -7.92
C PHE A 715 27.73 -9.41 -7.19
N ALA A 716 28.24 -8.20 -7.38
CA ALA A 716 27.65 -6.96 -6.88
C ALA A 716 26.86 -6.22 -7.97
N GLN A 717 26.04 -5.25 -7.57
CA GLN A 717 25.30 -4.41 -8.51
C GLN A 717 26.22 -3.47 -9.32
N GLN A 718 27.24 -2.92 -8.68
CA GLN A 718 28.21 -2.02 -9.30
C GLN A 718 29.61 -2.26 -8.75
N TYR A 719 30.62 -1.92 -9.55
CA TYR A 719 32.03 -2.03 -9.22
C TYR A 719 32.74 -0.71 -9.55
N ASP A 720 33.71 -0.34 -8.71
CA ASP A 720 34.59 0.78 -9.04
C ASP A 720 35.64 0.39 -10.10
N GLU A 721 36.53 1.33 -10.45
CA GLU A 721 37.59 1.12 -11.43
C GLU A 721 38.63 0.07 -10.99
N THR A 722 38.68 -0.25 -9.70
CA THR A 722 39.55 -1.29 -9.12
C THR A 722 38.89 -2.68 -9.09
N LEU A 723 37.66 -2.80 -9.59
CA LEU A 723 36.82 -4.00 -9.51
C LEU A 723 36.37 -4.36 -8.10
N ALA A 724 36.40 -3.42 -7.15
CA ALA A 724 35.79 -3.62 -5.84
C ALA A 724 34.28 -3.33 -5.91
N PRO A 725 33.42 -4.11 -5.22
CA PRO A 725 32.01 -3.77 -5.06
C PRO A 725 31.83 -2.36 -4.52
N ALA A 726 30.98 -1.56 -5.18
CA ALA A 726 30.83 -0.14 -4.89
C ALA A 726 29.36 0.23 -4.64
N PRO A 727 29.08 1.22 -3.77
CA PRO A 727 27.72 1.69 -3.52
C PRO A 727 27.19 2.53 -4.70
N ALA A 728 25.86 2.62 -4.81
CA ALA A 728 25.15 3.50 -5.72
C ALA A 728 24.27 4.52 -4.97
N ARG A 729 22.94 4.34 -4.99
CA ARG A 729 22.00 5.20 -4.27
C ARG A 729 22.10 4.96 -2.76
N ALA A 730 21.55 5.86 -1.95
CA ALA A 730 21.59 5.74 -0.48
C ALA A 730 21.03 4.42 0.08
N PHE A 731 20.20 3.71 -0.70
CA PHE A 731 19.62 2.41 -0.35
C PHE A 731 20.28 1.23 -1.09
N GLU A 732 21.38 1.45 -1.81
CA GLU A 732 22.14 0.44 -2.57
C GLU A 732 23.63 0.52 -2.17
N PRO A 733 24.02 -0.05 -1.02
CA PRO A 733 25.41 -0.09 -0.60
C PRO A 733 26.19 -1.10 -1.42
N ALA A 734 27.52 -1.13 -1.25
CA ALA A 734 28.33 -2.25 -1.73
C ALA A 734 27.81 -3.54 -1.08
N ALA A 735 27.35 -4.48 -1.89
CA ALA A 735 26.65 -5.67 -1.45
C ALA A 735 26.71 -6.77 -2.52
N HIS A 736 26.68 -8.03 -2.09
CA HIS A 736 26.38 -9.15 -2.99
C HIS A 736 24.91 -9.08 -3.43
N ALA A 737 24.65 -9.34 -4.71
CA ALA A 737 23.35 -9.16 -5.34
C ALA A 737 22.90 -10.44 -6.05
N SER A 738 21.79 -11.02 -5.58
CA SER A 738 21.31 -12.31 -6.10
C SER A 738 20.85 -12.27 -7.54
N LEU A 739 20.07 -11.25 -7.93
CA LEU A 739 19.60 -11.11 -9.31
C LEU A 739 20.77 -10.95 -10.27
N GLU A 740 21.70 -10.06 -9.96
CA GLU A 740 22.89 -9.75 -10.77
C GLU A 740 23.83 -10.95 -10.87
N THR A 741 23.97 -11.73 -9.81
CA THR A 741 24.68 -13.02 -9.84
C THR A 741 24.02 -13.97 -10.86
N GLY A 742 22.68 -14.08 -10.84
CA GLY A 742 21.94 -14.85 -11.83
C GLY A 742 22.12 -14.34 -13.26
N LEU A 743 22.05 -13.02 -13.47
CA LEU A 743 22.27 -12.40 -14.78
C LEU A 743 23.70 -12.63 -15.30
N ALA A 744 24.71 -12.54 -14.44
CA ALA A 744 26.11 -12.80 -14.79
C ALA A 744 26.32 -14.25 -15.22
N VAL A 745 25.75 -15.21 -14.48
CA VAL A 745 25.74 -16.64 -14.86
C VAL A 745 25.15 -16.86 -16.25
N LEU A 746 24.01 -16.22 -16.54
CA LEU A 746 23.36 -16.35 -17.85
C LEU A 746 24.23 -15.75 -18.98
N ALA A 747 24.84 -14.59 -18.76
CA ALA A 747 25.71 -13.93 -19.75
C ALA A 747 26.99 -14.73 -20.03
N LEU A 748 27.60 -15.31 -19.00
CA LEU A 748 28.77 -16.19 -19.14
C LEU A 748 28.42 -17.48 -19.91
N ALA A 749 27.24 -18.05 -19.64
CA ALA A 749 26.76 -19.20 -20.42
C ALA A 749 26.47 -18.83 -21.90
N ASP A 750 25.95 -17.62 -22.16
CA ASP A 750 25.77 -17.11 -23.53
C ASP A 750 27.09 -16.95 -24.28
N LEU A 751 28.13 -16.45 -23.59
CA LEU A 751 29.48 -16.35 -24.14
C LEU A 751 30.06 -17.73 -24.46
N TYR A 752 29.97 -18.69 -23.52
CA TYR A 752 30.40 -20.06 -23.77
C TYR A 752 29.68 -20.66 -24.99
N GLY A 753 28.36 -20.50 -25.08
CA GLY A 753 27.59 -21.00 -26.22
C GLY A 753 27.98 -20.34 -27.55
N ALA A 754 28.41 -19.08 -27.53
CA ALA A 754 28.82 -18.34 -28.72
C ALA A 754 30.27 -18.60 -29.16
N THR A 755 31.19 -18.85 -28.22
CA THR A 755 32.63 -18.91 -28.49
C THR A 755 33.24 -20.30 -28.30
N GLY A 756 32.59 -21.17 -27.54
CA GLY A 756 33.10 -22.49 -27.14
C GLY A 756 34.16 -22.44 -26.03
N GLU A 757 34.46 -21.27 -25.47
CA GLU A 757 35.57 -21.11 -24.54
C GLU A 757 35.22 -21.51 -23.10
N GLY A 758 35.82 -22.62 -22.63
CA GLY A 758 35.55 -23.20 -21.32
C GLY A 758 35.80 -22.27 -20.12
N ARG A 759 36.61 -21.21 -20.27
CA ARG A 759 36.86 -20.23 -19.21
C ARG A 759 35.57 -19.55 -18.71
N PHE A 760 34.58 -19.41 -19.57
CA PHE A 760 33.28 -18.83 -19.21
C PHE A 760 32.39 -19.78 -18.39
N LEU A 761 32.68 -21.08 -18.35
CA LEU A 761 31.94 -22.02 -17.49
C LEU A 761 32.49 -22.09 -16.06
N ALA A 762 33.79 -21.80 -15.87
CA ALA A 762 34.45 -21.94 -14.56
C ALA A 762 33.74 -21.17 -13.41
N PRO A 763 33.23 -19.93 -13.60
CA PRO A 763 32.55 -19.17 -12.54
C PRO A 763 31.19 -19.72 -12.10
N LEU A 764 30.52 -20.52 -12.94
CA LEU A 764 29.10 -20.86 -12.79
C LEU A 764 28.83 -21.72 -11.56
N GLY A 765 29.69 -22.70 -11.27
CA GLY A 765 29.50 -23.63 -10.16
C GLY A 765 29.47 -22.91 -8.81
N LYS A 766 30.42 -22.01 -8.59
CA LYS A 766 30.52 -21.26 -7.33
C LYS A 766 29.33 -20.29 -7.14
N ALA A 767 28.96 -19.58 -8.20
CA ALA A 767 27.78 -18.70 -8.19
C ALA A 767 26.49 -19.48 -7.89
N ARG A 768 26.33 -20.67 -8.49
CA ARG A 768 25.20 -21.58 -8.23
C ARG A 768 25.15 -22.01 -6.77
N ASP A 769 26.28 -22.47 -6.24
CA ASP A 769 26.34 -22.98 -4.87
C ASP A 769 26.03 -21.87 -3.85
N TRP A 770 26.49 -20.65 -4.10
CA TRP A 770 26.10 -19.48 -3.30
C TRP A 770 24.61 -19.16 -3.40
N LEU A 771 24.04 -19.10 -4.61
CA LEU A 771 22.61 -18.87 -4.80
C LEU A 771 21.77 -19.93 -4.07
N LEU A 772 22.15 -21.22 -4.13
CA LEU A 772 21.44 -22.27 -3.40
C LEU A 772 21.56 -22.09 -1.88
N GLY A 773 22.75 -21.73 -1.38
CA GLY A 773 23.03 -21.55 0.04
C GLY A 773 22.45 -20.27 0.68
N ARG A 774 22.07 -19.26 -0.12
CA ARG A 774 21.56 -17.95 0.36
C ARG A 774 20.06 -17.74 0.15
N GLN A 775 19.30 -18.81 -0.09
CA GLN A 775 17.84 -18.72 -0.09
C GLN A 775 17.32 -18.26 1.29
N ILE A 776 16.47 -17.24 1.31
CA ILE A 776 15.76 -16.79 2.54
C ILE A 776 14.48 -17.58 2.77
N ALA A 777 13.98 -18.26 1.74
CA ALA A 777 13.00 -19.34 1.76
C ALA A 777 13.17 -20.15 0.45
N PRO A 778 12.62 -21.38 0.33
CA PRO A 778 12.79 -22.16 -0.89
C PRO A 778 12.35 -21.40 -2.15
N GLY A 779 13.26 -21.18 -3.10
CA GLY A 779 13.03 -20.41 -4.31
C GLY A 779 12.90 -18.89 -4.12
N VAL A 780 13.30 -18.34 -2.97
CA VAL A 780 13.20 -16.91 -2.67
C VAL A 780 14.54 -16.37 -2.17
N TRP A 781 14.95 -15.23 -2.71
CA TRP A 781 16.19 -14.54 -2.35
C TRP A 781 15.91 -13.10 -1.92
N SER A 782 16.72 -12.59 -1.00
CA SER A 782 16.92 -11.14 -0.86
C SER A 782 17.61 -10.62 -2.12
N ARG A 783 17.33 -9.37 -2.50
CA ARG A 783 18.04 -8.68 -3.58
C ARG A 783 19.49 -8.47 -3.20
N LEU A 784 19.76 -8.03 -1.97
CA LEU A 784 21.09 -7.66 -1.48
C LEU A 784 21.47 -8.46 -0.22
N TYR A 785 22.76 -8.77 -0.11
CA TYR A 785 23.40 -9.41 1.04
C TYR A 785 24.68 -8.65 1.42
N ALA A 786 24.95 -8.54 2.71
CA ALA A 786 26.19 -7.96 3.22
C ALA A 786 27.41 -8.77 2.74
N ILE A 787 28.49 -8.09 2.38
CA ILE A 787 29.70 -8.73 1.83
C ILE A 787 30.41 -9.55 2.91
N GLU A 788 30.34 -9.10 4.16
CA GLU A 788 31.10 -9.67 5.27
C GLU A 788 30.57 -11.04 5.73
N ASP A 789 29.24 -11.24 5.67
CA ASP A 789 28.59 -12.40 6.27
C ASP A 789 27.44 -13.00 5.44
N ASP A 790 27.19 -12.49 4.23
CA ASP A 790 26.09 -12.89 3.35
C ASP A 790 24.71 -12.84 4.03
N ARG A 791 24.50 -11.95 5.01
CA ARG A 791 23.15 -11.75 5.57
C ARG A 791 22.31 -10.84 4.67
N PRO A 792 21.00 -11.13 4.50
CA PRO A 792 20.09 -10.22 3.83
C PRO A 792 20.15 -8.80 4.41
N ILE A 793 20.19 -7.79 3.53
CA ILE A 793 20.17 -6.39 3.93
C ILE A 793 19.02 -5.62 3.27
N TYR A 794 18.41 -4.73 4.05
CA TYR A 794 17.28 -3.88 3.67
C TYR A 794 17.55 -2.46 4.15
N ILE A 795 17.36 -1.45 3.30
CA ILE A 795 17.81 -0.08 3.61
C ILE A 795 16.71 0.93 3.29
N GLY A 796 16.37 1.76 4.28
CA GLY A 796 15.45 2.87 4.12
C GLY A 796 16.13 4.08 3.49
N ARG A 797 15.40 5.20 3.36
CA ARG A 797 16.01 6.48 2.99
C ARG A 797 16.94 7.04 4.06
N ASP A 798 16.93 6.46 5.26
CA ASP A 798 17.88 6.79 6.34
C ASP A 798 19.29 6.24 6.09
N GLY A 799 19.48 5.42 5.03
CA GLY A 799 20.77 4.85 4.64
C GLY A 799 21.30 3.82 5.62
N ARG A 800 20.48 3.32 6.56
CA ARG A 800 20.91 2.36 7.58
C ARG A 800 20.56 0.95 7.16
N VAL A 801 21.55 0.06 7.25
CA VAL A 801 21.36 -1.39 7.05
C VAL A 801 20.43 -1.96 8.12
N LYS A 802 19.42 -2.70 7.67
CA LYS A 802 18.51 -3.53 8.47
C LYS A 802 18.56 -4.96 7.94
N HIS A 803 18.15 -5.92 8.75
CA HIS A 803 18.14 -7.35 8.37
C HIS A 803 16.73 -7.96 8.30
N ALA A 804 15.69 -7.15 8.42
CA ALA A 804 14.31 -7.56 8.17
C ALA A 804 13.58 -6.52 7.34
N LEU A 805 12.82 -6.96 6.33
CA LEU A 805 12.07 -6.07 5.44
C LEU A 805 11.07 -5.18 6.21
N ARG A 806 10.46 -5.70 7.28
CA ARG A 806 9.52 -4.95 8.14
C ARG A 806 10.15 -3.76 8.87
N ASP A 807 11.48 -3.69 8.97
CA ASP A 807 12.18 -2.64 9.70
C ASP A 807 12.44 -1.38 8.85
N ILE A 808 12.05 -1.37 7.57
CA ILE A 808 12.16 -0.21 6.68
C ILE A 808 10.78 0.44 6.37
N PRO A 809 10.70 1.75 6.05
CA PRO A 809 9.44 2.45 5.82
C PRO A 809 8.60 1.85 4.68
N LEU A 810 7.26 1.95 4.76
CA LEU A 810 6.33 1.36 3.78
C LEU A 810 6.62 1.78 2.34
N GLU A 811 6.87 3.07 2.11
CA GLU A 811 7.21 3.62 0.79
C GLU A 811 8.45 2.98 0.15
N ARG A 812 9.46 2.58 0.95
CA ARG A 812 10.63 1.84 0.45
C ARG A 812 10.37 0.34 0.34
N ARG A 813 9.50 -0.23 1.18
CA ARG A 813 9.10 -1.65 1.10
C ARG A 813 8.36 -1.94 -0.21
N THR A 814 7.42 -1.08 -0.58
CA THR A 814 6.58 -1.25 -1.78
C THR A 814 7.24 -0.67 -3.03
N GLY A 815 8.12 0.32 -2.89
CA GLY A 815 8.74 1.04 -4.00
C GLY A 815 10.04 0.44 -4.53
N TYR A 816 10.53 -0.67 -3.96
CA TYR A 816 11.75 -1.35 -4.40
C TYR A 816 11.63 -2.86 -4.16
N ARG A 817 12.05 -3.67 -5.13
CA ARG A 817 11.95 -5.13 -5.05
C ARG A 817 13.10 -5.71 -4.22
N TRP A 818 12.93 -5.68 -2.89
CA TRP A 818 13.93 -6.15 -1.92
C TRP A 818 14.11 -7.65 -1.84
N GLN A 819 13.08 -8.42 -2.15
CA GLN A 819 13.12 -9.88 -2.07
C GLN A 819 12.11 -10.49 -3.04
N GLY A 820 12.34 -11.72 -3.47
CA GLY A 820 11.38 -12.46 -4.29
C GLY A 820 11.97 -13.69 -4.97
N ALA A 821 11.10 -14.43 -5.64
CA ALA A 821 11.52 -15.41 -6.64
C ALA A 821 11.95 -14.66 -7.89
N PHE A 822 13.24 -14.70 -8.21
CA PHE A 822 13.78 -14.07 -9.42
C PHE A 822 13.88 -15.13 -10.53
N PRO A 823 13.05 -15.07 -11.59
CA PRO A 823 13.09 -16.07 -12.65
C PRO A 823 14.46 -16.19 -13.33
N GLU A 824 15.22 -15.10 -13.37
CA GLU A 824 16.59 -15.07 -13.89
C GLU A 824 17.53 -15.92 -13.03
N VAL A 825 17.36 -15.88 -11.70
CA VAL A 825 18.14 -16.70 -10.76
C VAL A 825 17.79 -18.17 -10.92
N GLU A 826 16.51 -18.51 -11.04
CA GLU A 826 16.09 -19.90 -11.24
C GLU A 826 16.61 -20.49 -12.54
N ARG A 827 16.56 -19.69 -13.63
CA ARG A 827 17.15 -20.07 -14.91
C ARG A 827 18.66 -20.23 -14.79
N ALA A 828 19.33 -19.33 -14.09
CA ALA A 828 20.76 -19.38 -13.86
C ALA A 828 21.17 -20.65 -13.09
N LEU A 829 20.41 -21.04 -12.07
CA LEU A 829 20.64 -22.28 -11.32
C LEU A 829 20.57 -23.52 -12.23
N GLY A 830 19.55 -23.59 -13.08
CA GLY A 830 19.42 -24.69 -14.05
C GLY A 830 20.56 -24.70 -15.08
N VAL A 831 20.90 -23.55 -15.64
CA VAL A 831 21.99 -23.39 -16.61
C VAL A 831 23.33 -23.79 -15.99
N ALA A 832 23.61 -23.33 -14.77
CA ALA A 832 24.84 -23.68 -14.05
C ALA A 832 24.90 -25.16 -13.66
N ALA A 833 23.76 -25.80 -13.36
CA ALA A 833 23.71 -27.24 -13.14
C ALA A 833 24.03 -28.04 -14.42
N ALA A 834 23.60 -27.56 -15.58
CA ALA A 834 23.85 -28.19 -16.87
C ALA A 834 25.23 -27.91 -17.49
N ALA A 835 26.04 -27.02 -16.88
CA ALA A 835 27.30 -26.56 -17.44
C ALA A 835 28.28 -27.70 -17.82
N GLY A 836 28.31 -28.79 -17.03
CA GLY A 836 29.17 -29.95 -17.29
C GLY A 836 28.78 -30.77 -18.53
N GLY A 837 27.56 -30.60 -19.06
CA GLY A 837 27.07 -31.26 -20.28
C GLY A 837 27.28 -30.46 -21.56
N GLY A 838 27.96 -29.31 -21.50
CA GLY A 838 28.23 -28.45 -22.66
C GLY A 838 26.99 -27.72 -23.21
N THR A 839 27.12 -27.13 -24.39
CA THR A 839 26.12 -26.22 -24.99
C THR A 839 24.74 -26.87 -25.15
N ALA A 840 24.70 -28.13 -25.60
CA ALA A 840 23.44 -28.85 -25.82
C ALA A 840 22.62 -29.04 -24.53
N ALA A 841 23.29 -29.33 -23.40
CA ALA A 841 22.63 -29.48 -22.10
C ALA A 841 22.10 -28.13 -21.58
N ILE A 842 22.89 -27.06 -21.73
CA ILE A 842 22.48 -25.69 -21.38
C ILE A 842 21.23 -25.27 -22.18
N GLU A 843 21.23 -25.52 -23.49
CA GLU A 843 20.10 -25.21 -24.37
C GLU A 843 18.86 -26.05 -24.07
N ALA A 844 19.01 -27.32 -23.67
CA ALA A 844 17.91 -28.15 -23.23
C ALA A 844 17.23 -27.55 -21.98
N VAL A 845 18.00 -27.21 -20.94
CA VAL A 845 17.44 -26.60 -19.72
C VAL A 845 16.77 -25.26 -20.00
N ARG A 846 17.34 -24.44 -20.91
CA ARG A 846 16.69 -23.19 -21.32
C ARG A 846 15.33 -23.43 -21.98
N ARG A 847 15.25 -24.40 -22.90
CA ARG A 847 13.99 -24.77 -23.56
C ARG A 847 12.96 -25.28 -22.55
N ASP A 848 13.37 -26.11 -21.60
CA ASP A 848 12.48 -26.65 -20.57
C ASP A 848 11.97 -25.57 -19.62
N PHE A 849 12.84 -24.66 -19.17
CA PHE A 849 12.47 -23.53 -18.34
C PHE A 849 11.48 -22.60 -19.05
N GLU A 850 11.72 -22.32 -20.33
CA GLU A 850 10.78 -21.54 -21.14
C GLU A 850 9.45 -22.27 -21.35
N ALA A 851 9.47 -23.57 -21.60
CA ALA A 851 8.26 -24.37 -21.75
C ALA A 851 7.40 -24.37 -20.48
N GLY A 852 8.03 -24.53 -19.31
CA GLY A 852 7.35 -24.55 -18.01
C GLY A 852 6.67 -23.22 -17.66
N ARG A 853 7.26 -22.07 -17.99
CA ARG A 853 6.64 -20.75 -17.73
C ARG A 853 5.55 -20.37 -18.72
N ARG A 854 5.60 -20.85 -19.96
CA ARG A 854 4.63 -20.47 -21.01
C ARG A 854 3.18 -20.76 -20.64
N ALA A 855 2.90 -21.82 -19.88
CA ALA A 855 1.53 -22.18 -19.49
C ALA A 855 0.93 -21.16 -18.49
N ASP A 856 1.68 -20.83 -17.43
CA ASP A 856 1.26 -19.82 -16.45
C ASP A 856 1.21 -18.41 -17.09
N ASP A 857 2.20 -18.07 -17.94
CA ASP A 857 2.24 -16.79 -18.66
C ASP A 857 1.05 -16.64 -19.63
N ALA A 858 0.68 -17.69 -20.37
CA ALA A 858 -0.49 -17.68 -21.25
C ALA A 858 -1.78 -17.49 -20.46
N LEU A 859 -1.88 -18.10 -19.30
CA LEU A 859 -3.05 -17.99 -18.44
C LEU A 859 -3.21 -16.57 -17.85
N VAL A 860 -2.10 -15.98 -17.39
CA VAL A 860 -2.03 -14.57 -16.99
C VAL A 860 -2.39 -13.65 -18.16
N ALA A 861 -1.88 -13.95 -19.36
CA ALA A 861 -2.18 -13.18 -20.57
C ALA A 861 -3.68 -13.18 -20.90
N ARG A 862 -4.37 -14.32 -20.80
CA ARG A 862 -5.83 -14.39 -21.00
C ARG A 862 -6.59 -13.49 -20.04
N MET A 863 -6.23 -13.55 -18.76
CA MET A 863 -6.83 -12.67 -17.75
C MET A 863 -6.58 -11.19 -18.04
N ARG A 864 -5.35 -10.82 -18.38
CA ARG A 864 -5.00 -9.43 -18.72
C ARG A 864 -5.79 -8.91 -19.91
N LEU A 865 -5.92 -9.71 -20.97
CA LEU A 865 -6.67 -9.29 -22.17
C LEU A 865 -8.18 -9.19 -21.89
N SER A 866 -8.73 -10.07 -21.06
CA SER A 866 -10.13 -9.96 -20.62
C SER A 866 -10.42 -8.72 -19.78
N ALA A 867 -9.37 -8.16 -19.16
CA ALA A 867 -9.46 -6.97 -18.34
C ALA A 867 -9.37 -5.66 -19.15
N LEU A 868 -8.99 -5.74 -20.43
CA LEU A 868 -8.95 -4.59 -21.32
C LEU A 868 -10.37 -4.10 -21.63
N PRO A 869 -10.62 -2.78 -21.64
CA PRO A 869 -11.93 -2.24 -21.99
C PRO A 869 -12.32 -2.69 -23.41
N SER A 870 -13.47 -3.37 -23.52
CA SER A 870 -14.06 -3.70 -24.81
C SER A 870 -14.59 -2.44 -25.48
N GLY A 871 -13.81 -1.86 -26.40
CA GLY A 871 -14.30 -0.88 -27.38
C GLY A 871 -13.94 0.59 -27.18
N GLU A 872 -13.28 1.00 -26.09
CA GLU A 872 -12.87 2.40 -25.87
C GLU A 872 -11.34 2.55 -25.75
N GLY A 873 -10.63 2.39 -26.87
CA GLY A 873 -9.32 3.03 -27.13
C GLY A 873 -8.20 2.98 -26.08
N GLY A 874 -8.24 2.09 -25.08
CA GLY A 874 -7.23 2.02 -24.01
C GLY A 874 -7.27 3.17 -22.99
N VAL A 875 -8.35 3.96 -22.92
CA VAL A 875 -8.45 5.09 -21.97
C VAL A 875 -8.74 4.56 -20.56
N VAL A 876 -7.71 4.43 -19.72
CA VAL A 876 -7.88 4.09 -18.30
C VAL A 876 -7.92 5.38 -17.50
N ALA A 877 -9.06 5.72 -16.90
CA ALA A 877 -9.23 6.91 -16.05
C ALA A 877 -8.83 8.25 -16.72
N GLY A 878 -9.05 8.38 -18.03
CA GLY A 878 -8.73 9.59 -18.79
C GLY A 878 -7.25 9.75 -19.18
N ARG A 879 -6.40 8.73 -18.97
CA ARG A 879 -5.00 8.72 -19.44
C ARG A 879 -4.74 7.62 -20.46
N LEU A 880 -3.75 7.83 -21.32
CA LEU A 880 -3.23 6.86 -22.29
C LEU A 880 -1.74 6.66 -22.04
N ALA A 881 -1.33 5.46 -21.61
CA ALA A 881 0.06 5.15 -21.33
C ALA A 881 0.61 4.07 -22.26
N THR A 882 1.85 4.27 -22.74
CA THR A 882 2.55 3.28 -23.57
C THR A 882 2.80 1.96 -22.82
N ALA A 883 2.85 2.00 -21.48
CA ALA A 883 3.02 0.80 -20.67
C ALA A 883 1.78 -0.13 -20.78
N ASP A 884 0.58 0.45 -20.79
CA ASP A 884 -0.66 -0.31 -20.92
C ASP A 884 -0.73 -1.01 -22.29
N LEU A 885 -0.22 -0.35 -23.34
CA LEU A 885 -0.06 -0.95 -24.67
C LEU A 885 0.98 -2.08 -24.68
N ILE A 886 2.14 -1.89 -24.05
CA ILE A 886 3.18 -2.92 -23.94
C ILE A 886 2.61 -4.15 -23.22
N ASP A 887 1.91 -3.95 -22.11
CA ASP A 887 1.31 -5.04 -21.32
C ASP A 887 0.26 -5.81 -22.11
N ALA A 888 -0.63 -5.10 -22.83
CA ALA A 888 -1.61 -5.72 -23.73
C ALA A 888 -0.93 -6.48 -24.87
N CYS A 889 0.06 -5.86 -25.52
CA CYS A 889 0.80 -6.46 -26.62
C CYS A 889 1.55 -7.73 -26.18
N GLU A 890 2.23 -7.70 -25.03
CA GLU A 890 2.96 -8.86 -24.50
C GLU A 890 2.02 -10.01 -24.17
N ALA A 891 0.80 -9.71 -23.69
CA ALA A 891 -0.23 -10.71 -23.49
C ALA A 891 -0.66 -11.36 -24.83
N VAL A 892 -0.94 -10.56 -25.87
CA VAL A 892 -1.25 -11.07 -27.23
C VAL A 892 -0.08 -11.90 -27.78
N ARG A 893 1.14 -11.39 -27.67
CA ARG A 893 2.36 -12.07 -28.12
C ARG A 893 2.54 -13.43 -27.44
N THR A 894 2.24 -13.51 -26.15
CA THR A 894 2.33 -14.74 -25.37
C THR A 894 1.32 -15.78 -25.88
N LEU A 895 0.07 -15.38 -26.14
CA LEU A 895 -0.96 -16.28 -26.69
C LEU A 895 -0.64 -16.77 -28.11
N LEU A 896 -0.16 -15.88 -28.98
CA LEU A 896 0.32 -16.25 -30.32
C LEU A 896 1.48 -17.26 -30.29
N ARG A 897 2.26 -17.29 -29.21
CA ARG A 897 3.34 -18.28 -29.03
C ARG A 897 2.81 -19.62 -28.52
N SER A 898 1.75 -19.64 -27.70
CA SER A 898 1.15 -20.86 -27.16
C SER A 898 0.30 -21.62 -28.18
N ASP A 899 -0.51 -20.92 -28.98
CA ASP A 899 -1.51 -21.56 -29.87
C ASP A 899 -0.89 -22.28 -31.08
N LEU A 900 0.34 -21.94 -31.48
CA LEU A 900 0.97 -22.53 -32.66
C LEU A 900 1.60 -23.92 -32.41
N ARG A 901 1.68 -24.38 -31.15
CA ARG A 901 2.12 -25.75 -30.83
C ARG A 901 0.98 -26.73 -30.59
N SER A 902 -0.24 -26.27 -30.25
CA SER A 902 -1.41 -27.16 -30.22
C SER A 902 -1.86 -27.59 -31.62
N ALA A 903 -1.43 -26.88 -32.66
CA ALA A 903 -1.72 -27.19 -34.06
C ALA A 903 -0.59 -27.97 -34.78
N SER A 904 0.54 -28.26 -34.12
CA SER A 904 1.71 -28.89 -34.76
C SER A 904 2.36 -30.05 -34.00
N ASP A 905 1.67 -30.65 -33.01
CA ASP A 905 2.00 -31.98 -32.47
C ASP A 905 0.78 -32.91 -32.66
N PRO A 906 0.86 -33.95 -33.51
CA PRO A 906 -0.05 -35.09 -33.42
C PRO A 906 0.22 -35.97 -32.19
#